data_AF-A0A059XM77-F1
#
_entry.id   AF-A0A059XM77-F1
#
_cell.length_a   1.000
_cell.length_b   1.000
_cell.length_c   1.000
_cell.angle_alpha   90.00
_cell.angle_beta   90.00
_cell.angle_gamma   90.00
#
_symmetry.space_group_name_H-M   'P 1'
#
loop_
_entity.id
_entity.type
_entity.pdbx_description
1 polymer ?
#
loop_
_entity_poly.entity_id
_entity_poly.type
_entity_poly.pdbx_seq_one_letter_code
_entity_poly.pdbx_strand_id
1 'polypeptide(L)'
;MEKTRRNKIILASLLGTTLPAAALALTIPFLYSNNDLVEYKMDTTAHRQLKQAIEQAQQVLNSNHKADFKENLIKEVKLGKQLLAKNTFKTTDDTRSVILSIIEQRNKIRVLVAKANTLNSMGYNSVGANKQLAINSHHFTQIFKHFDSLVTFEDLKRHQLDLAKKTDLDFGATLEQIEKLALQNSMALLSLETKINVFELNLKTRQDNLHIRNQVQTTKAIVDFVIKQIERLIPTRDQALVLEKLIDSALDKLYALETANNDDYVKPIYQKLVSAKDNVASMQLEDAVKTKLLAELDSIEEFVRLNKGLLQTQLSDQKQTLAQIIDKYLSVFWERNAQYWTNTNQAKANLEDILKQAQSQQQFIQKQLQQPLQTLTSKIQQFIKDGKWEKIYEFNSDFMREFNLLKIASQLLATSLNLAQDNQNAIAKLNAIKYSDFFAFVQDLSAIDAQILASKQIKEFFASEVEILQKQFETSANNSKILNLTPDSEFTKQANDLNKLSAKILAQSDLNVVADQFASVANQVRHNDKVILNALFKSLETEFAKDTISASPQLQKQYNLLKTIFHDYSQPYSTASRLELSAQTPSVQTASDHAIYHAFSIREKAILANSTNSIQSSSSDLEQIIEQTYKDLSDKDAKQNLIDQVRHYASQAKLIEQDNNLNLEQKQAQLQQVKTWQEIFKSKIAFAKDLDDSIKEATNILDANENDDIAITYFAKEMKEIMDLKKQAQEALKNPGDADVDLVGINNKLKEALADLGNKITKAGSGSTAAAIKKQIKDTFAPKRINGQESLMEQKLNKAIEDLANEAKANRESDKTETQKQLENDKIKNKMFILHQSIKPLSYLDSEKKYLENDLNDAKKHLAKLVTEANELPEGELKQQTLEKIKELQKINEQIQSKIDAIDNLSQNLFDPAVHNKGYIESLLRDLANSRKLLAIEESKVDLTKEFAILAQSELKANDLKSSQLDQEPFAQLVSDFDLIKKAKADAEDFATNLQKEIENDQKVIDDKSKQLQDLYRARLDLTDSEQIKQNAQAISNLEKRDKWIKL
;
A
#
# COMPACT_ATOMS: atom_id res chain seq x y z
N MET A 1 2.79 -77.40 9.43
CA MET A 1 3.35 -78.52 8.64
C MET A 1 3.46 -78.19 7.15
N GLU A 2 2.49 -77.53 6.51
CA GLU A 2 2.61 -77.08 5.11
C GLU A 2 3.73 -76.04 4.85
N LYS A 3 3.92 -75.06 5.75
CA LYS A 3 4.99 -74.04 5.65
C LYS A 3 6.39 -74.67 5.55
N THR A 4 6.64 -75.71 6.35
CA THR A 4 7.91 -76.45 6.37
C THR A 4 8.12 -77.28 5.09
N ARG A 5 7.04 -77.69 4.41
CA ARG A 5 7.09 -78.48 3.18
C ARG A 5 7.38 -77.61 1.96
N ARG A 6 6.75 -76.43 1.86
CA ARG A 6 6.99 -75.44 0.79
C ARG A 6 8.42 -74.88 0.84
N ASN A 7 8.90 -74.52 2.04
CA ASN A 7 10.25 -74.02 2.22
C ASN A 7 11.32 -75.10 1.95
N LYS A 8 11.04 -76.37 2.27
CA LYS A 8 11.91 -77.51 1.89
C LYS A 8 11.96 -77.74 0.38
N ILE A 9 10.85 -77.56 -0.34
CA ILE A 9 10.81 -77.70 -1.81
C ILE A 9 11.61 -76.56 -2.47
N ILE A 10 11.40 -75.30 -2.08
CA ILE A 10 12.13 -74.16 -2.66
C ILE A 10 13.62 -74.21 -2.26
N LEU A 11 13.95 -74.60 -1.02
CA LEU A 11 15.33 -74.87 -0.58
C LEU A 11 15.97 -75.99 -1.42
N ALA A 12 15.25 -77.07 -1.71
CA ALA A 12 15.76 -78.15 -2.57
C ALA A 12 15.94 -77.71 -4.04
N SER A 13 15.04 -76.87 -4.56
CA SER A 13 15.17 -76.26 -5.91
C SER A 13 16.36 -75.30 -5.99
N LEU A 14 16.54 -74.46 -4.97
CA LEU A 14 17.65 -73.50 -4.83
C LEU A 14 19.01 -74.19 -4.64
N LEU A 15 19.08 -75.24 -3.81
CA LEU A 15 20.29 -76.06 -3.65
C LEU A 15 20.69 -76.83 -4.92
N GLY A 16 19.76 -77.01 -5.87
CA GLY A 16 20.01 -77.58 -7.19
C GLY A 16 20.55 -76.58 -8.23
N THR A 17 20.62 -75.28 -7.90
CA THR A 17 21.18 -74.24 -8.76
C THR A 17 22.65 -73.99 -8.42
N THR A 18 23.52 -73.78 -9.42
CA THR A 18 24.79 -73.11 -9.12
C THR A 18 24.54 -71.62 -9.15
N LEU A 19 23.81 -71.06 -8.20
CA LEU A 19 23.95 -69.65 -7.82
C LEU A 19 25.23 -69.51 -6.95
N PRO A 20 25.92 -68.35 -6.87
CA PRO A 20 27.08 -68.21 -5.99
C PRO A 20 26.55 -68.49 -4.58
N ALA A 21 27.26 -69.30 -3.79
CA ALA A 21 26.79 -69.68 -2.46
C ALA A 21 26.45 -68.45 -1.57
N ALA A 22 27.03 -67.27 -1.86
CA ALA A 22 26.63 -65.98 -1.30
C ALA A 22 25.21 -65.52 -1.71
N ALA A 23 24.81 -65.65 -2.98
CA ALA A 23 23.48 -65.33 -3.49
C ALA A 23 22.44 -66.46 -3.27
N LEU A 24 22.83 -67.63 -2.76
CA LEU A 24 21.93 -68.69 -2.27
C LEU A 24 21.75 -68.60 -0.75
N ALA A 25 22.82 -68.29 -0.03
CA ALA A 25 22.80 -67.92 1.39
C ALA A 25 21.94 -66.72 1.66
N LEU A 26 22.01 -65.72 0.78
CA LEU A 26 21.16 -64.53 0.86
C LEU A 26 19.67 -64.85 0.70
N THR A 27 19.24 -66.04 0.24
CA THR A 27 17.89 -66.21 -0.33
C THR A 27 17.02 -67.26 0.35
N ILE A 28 17.65 -68.27 0.95
CA ILE A 28 17.05 -69.23 1.88
C ILE A 28 16.28 -68.55 3.05
N PRO A 29 16.81 -67.44 3.63
CA PRO A 29 16.09 -66.50 4.49
C PRO A 29 14.72 -66.01 4.11
N PHE A 30 14.51 -65.87 2.81
CA PHE A 30 13.43 -65.06 2.31
C PHE A 30 12.25 -65.90 1.81
N LEU A 31 12.22 -67.17 2.22
CA LEU A 31 11.11 -68.09 2.01
C LEU A 31 9.90 -67.77 2.89
N TYR A 32 10.04 -66.87 3.87
CA TYR A 32 8.91 -66.20 4.53
C TYR A 32 8.58 -64.91 3.78
N SER A 33 7.81 -65.03 2.70
CA SER A 33 7.22 -63.87 2.03
C SER A 33 6.25 -63.13 2.97
N ASN A 34 5.92 -61.86 2.69
CA ASN A 34 4.85 -61.11 3.39
C ASN A 34 3.51 -61.89 3.48
N ASN A 35 3.35 -62.99 2.73
CA ASN A 35 2.23 -63.89 2.91
C ASN A 35 2.13 -64.49 4.32
N ASP A 36 3.21 -64.53 5.09
CA ASP A 36 3.25 -65.14 6.41
C ASP A 36 2.91 -64.21 7.58
N LEU A 37 2.93 -62.88 7.38
CA LEU A 37 2.44 -61.87 8.33
C LEU A 37 0.92 -61.64 8.23
N VAL A 38 0.30 -62.23 7.22
CA VAL A 38 -1.12 -62.06 6.91
C VAL A 38 -1.92 -63.03 7.73
N GLU A 39 -2.40 -62.54 8.87
CA GLU A 39 -3.60 -63.08 9.47
C GLU A 39 -4.76 -62.63 8.57
N TYR A 40 -5.39 -63.54 7.82
CA TYR A 40 -6.65 -63.27 7.13
C TYR A 40 -7.76 -62.98 8.15
N LYS A 41 -7.65 -61.85 8.84
CA LYS A 41 -8.50 -61.39 9.94
C LYS A 41 -8.70 -59.89 9.82
N MET A 42 -9.95 -59.47 9.79
CA MET A 42 -10.36 -58.07 9.83
C MET A 42 -10.28 -57.49 11.25
N ASP A 43 -9.09 -57.48 11.84
CA ASP A 43 -8.92 -57.00 13.21
C ASP A 43 -8.06 -55.73 13.22
N THR A 44 -8.60 -54.59 12.76
CA THR A 44 -7.91 -53.30 12.90
C THR A 44 -8.17 -52.69 14.28
N THR A 45 -7.48 -51.60 14.60
CA THR A 45 -7.72 -50.87 15.84
C THR A 45 -9.17 -50.37 15.96
N ALA A 46 -9.79 -49.90 14.88
CA ALA A 46 -11.20 -49.51 14.84
C ALA A 46 -12.16 -50.67 15.12
N HIS A 47 -11.86 -51.89 14.64
CA HIS A 47 -12.67 -53.08 14.95
C HIS A 47 -12.66 -53.39 16.45
N ARG A 48 -11.46 -53.39 17.06
CA ARG A 48 -11.30 -53.61 18.51
C ARG A 48 -12.03 -52.55 19.32
N GLN A 49 -11.91 -51.29 18.93
CA GLN A 49 -12.52 -50.16 19.62
C GLN A 49 -14.06 -50.14 19.47
N LEU A 50 -14.62 -50.52 18.31
CA LEU A 50 -16.07 -50.69 18.15
C LEU A 50 -16.59 -51.82 19.04
N LYS A 51 -15.88 -52.94 19.11
CA LYS A 51 -16.23 -54.05 20.01
C LYS A 51 -16.27 -53.59 21.47
N GLN A 52 -15.25 -52.86 21.93
CA GLN A 52 -15.23 -52.28 23.28
C GLN A 52 -16.38 -51.31 23.51
N ALA A 53 -16.71 -50.45 22.55
CA ALA A 53 -17.84 -49.51 22.66
C ALA A 53 -19.19 -50.24 22.78
N ILE A 54 -19.37 -51.34 22.04
CA ILE A 54 -20.56 -52.20 22.13
C ILE A 54 -20.65 -52.85 23.52
N GLU A 55 -19.55 -53.37 24.05
CA GLU A 55 -19.49 -53.97 25.39
C GLU A 55 -19.84 -52.95 26.48
N GLN A 56 -19.28 -51.74 26.41
CA GLN A 56 -19.61 -50.62 27.31
C GLN A 56 -21.09 -50.22 27.22
N ALA A 57 -21.62 -50.10 25.99
CA ALA A 57 -23.02 -49.78 25.77
C ALA A 57 -23.96 -50.84 26.36
N GLN A 58 -23.59 -52.12 26.26
CA GLN A 58 -24.39 -53.20 26.85
C GLN A 58 -24.34 -53.19 28.39
N GLN A 59 -23.22 -52.79 29.00
CA GLN A 59 -23.19 -52.56 30.45
C GLN A 59 -24.19 -51.47 30.86
N VAL A 60 -24.24 -50.35 30.12
CA VAL A 60 -25.19 -49.25 30.37
C VAL A 60 -26.64 -49.68 30.10
N LEU A 61 -26.91 -50.49 29.08
CA LEU A 61 -28.26 -51.00 28.81
C LEU A 61 -28.78 -51.96 29.88
N ASN A 62 -27.87 -52.66 30.58
CA ASN A 62 -28.18 -53.62 31.63
C ASN A 62 -28.43 -52.96 33.00
N SER A 63 -28.04 -51.70 33.20
CA SER A 63 -28.38 -50.92 34.40
C SER A 63 -29.77 -50.29 34.28
N ASN A 64 -30.53 -50.23 35.39
CA ASN A 64 -31.91 -49.73 35.45
C ASN A 64 -32.00 -48.23 35.08
N HIS A 65 -32.16 -47.93 33.80
CA HIS A 65 -32.21 -46.56 33.28
C HIS A 65 -33.49 -46.27 32.48
N LYS A 66 -33.84 -44.97 32.34
CA LYS A 66 -35.05 -44.45 31.65
C LYS A 66 -35.14 -44.84 30.16
N ALA A 67 -36.35 -44.81 29.62
CA ALA A 67 -36.72 -45.37 28.31
C ALA A 67 -36.17 -44.61 27.07
N ASP A 68 -36.12 -43.27 27.11
CA ASP A 68 -35.98 -42.45 25.88
C ASP A 68 -34.62 -42.58 25.15
N PHE A 69 -33.52 -42.87 25.87
CA PHE A 69 -32.22 -43.10 25.23
C PHE A 69 -31.96 -44.59 24.92
N LYS A 70 -32.73 -45.48 25.55
CA LYS A 70 -32.52 -46.93 25.52
C LYS A 70 -32.80 -47.50 24.13
N GLU A 71 -33.86 -47.05 23.47
CA GLU A 71 -34.22 -47.49 22.12
C GLU A 71 -33.16 -47.12 21.09
N ASN A 72 -32.70 -45.87 21.10
CA ASN A 72 -31.64 -45.39 20.21
C ASN A 72 -30.33 -46.15 20.46
N LEU A 73 -29.92 -46.33 21.71
CA LEU A 73 -28.70 -47.08 22.02
C LEU A 73 -28.79 -48.57 21.61
N ILE A 74 -29.95 -49.22 21.77
CA ILE A 74 -30.17 -50.60 21.30
C ILE A 74 -30.03 -50.68 19.77
N LYS A 75 -30.63 -49.75 19.03
CA LYS A 75 -30.55 -49.69 17.57
C LYS A 75 -29.10 -49.58 17.10
N GLU A 76 -28.35 -48.64 17.69
CA GLU A 76 -26.94 -48.42 17.33
C GLU A 76 -26.03 -49.60 17.73
N VAL A 77 -26.28 -50.25 18.87
CA VAL A 77 -25.56 -51.49 19.26
C VAL A 77 -25.83 -52.62 18.26
N LYS A 78 -27.07 -52.79 17.80
CA LYS A 78 -27.43 -53.80 16.79
C LYS A 78 -26.68 -53.56 15.48
N LEU A 79 -26.64 -52.31 15.00
CA LEU A 79 -25.91 -51.93 13.79
C LEU A 79 -24.40 -52.15 13.95
N GLY A 80 -23.82 -51.79 15.10
CA GLY A 80 -22.40 -52.05 15.40
C GLY A 80 -22.04 -53.54 15.33
N LYS A 81 -22.89 -54.42 15.88
CA LYS A 81 -22.71 -55.88 15.77
C LYS A 81 -22.81 -56.37 14.33
N GLN A 82 -23.71 -55.81 13.52
CA GLN A 82 -23.84 -56.16 12.10
C GLN A 82 -22.58 -55.78 11.31
N LEU A 83 -22.00 -54.61 11.57
CA LEU A 83 -20.74 -54.19 10.94
C LEU A 83 -19.58 -55.14 11.31
N LEU A 84 -19.46 -55.55 12.58
CA LEU A 84 -18.43 -56.51 13.01
C LEU A 84 -18.67 -57.94 12.49
N ALA A 85 -19.92 -58.34 12.28
CA ALA A 85 -20.28 -59.68 11.82
C ALA A 85 -20.11 -59.86 10.29
N LYS A 86 -19.88 -58.78 9.54
CA LYS A 86 -19.70 -58.78 8.08
C LYS A 86 -18.34 -59.38 7.70
N ASN A 87 -18.14 -60.67 7.99
CA ASN A 87 -16.91 -61.45 7.81
C ASN A 87 -16.49 -61.68 6.35
N THR A 88 -17.09 -60.99 5.38
CA THR A 88 -16.76 -61.10 3.95
C THR A 88 -16.43 -59.74 3.39
N PHE A 89 -15.15 -59.33 3.47
CA PHE A 89 -14.58 -58.45 2.46
C PHE A 89 -14.53 -59.32 1.21
N LYS A 90 -15.32 -58.98 0.20
CA LYS A 90 -14.91 -59.37 -1.14
C LYS A 90 -13.69 -58.53 -1.48
N THR A 91 -12.78 -59.06 -2.28
CA THR A 91 -11.59 -58.33 -2.79
C THR A 91 -11.93 -57.03 -3.53
N THR A 92 -13.22 -56.76 -3.77
CA THR A 92 -13.78 -55.59 -4.45
C THR A 92 -14.42 -54.56 -3.53
N ASP A 93 -14.55 -54.81 -2.22
CA ASP A 93 -15.19 -53.85 -1.32
C ASP A 93 -14.23 -52.69 -0.98
N ASP A 94 -14.73 -51.46 -1.00
CA ASP A 94 -13.97 -50.25 -0.66
C ASP A 94 -13.60 -50.25 0.83
N THR A 95 -12.32 -50.43 1.13
CA THR A 95 -11.79 -50.48 2.51
C THR A 95 -12.03 -49.18 3.26
N ARG A 96 -12.04 -48.05 2.56
CA ARG A 96 -12.33 -46.75 3.17
C ARG A 96 -13.76 -46.71 3.70
N SER A 97 -14.74 -47.08 2.88
CA SER A 97 -16.16 -47.08 3.25
C SER A 97 -16.46 -47.99 4.45
N VAL A 98 -15.83 -49.16 4.52
CA VAL A 98 -16.01 -50.10 5.65
C VAL A 98 -15.42 -49.54 6.94
N ILE A 99 -14.17 -49.06 6.90
CA ILE A 99 -13.51 -48.46 8.07
C ILE A 99 -14.27 -47.23 8.55
N LEU A 100 -14.71 -46.37 7.63
CA LEU A 100 -15.50 -45.17 7.93
C LEU A 100 -16.79 -45.55 8.68
N SER A 101 -17.54 -46.53 8.17
CA SER A 101 -18.78 -47.02 8.79
C SER A 101 -18.54 -47.55 10.21
N ILE A 102 -17.43 -48.25 10.44
CA ILE A 102 -17.05 -48.78 11.78
C ILE A 102 -16.74 -47.64 12.75
N ILE A 103 -15.95 -46.64 12.31
CA ILE A 103 -15.56 -45.50 13.14
C ILE A 103 -16.78 -44.64 13.48
N GLU A 104 -17.62 -44.31 12.49
CA GLU A 104 -18.85 -43.55 12.68
C GLU A 104 -19.80 -44.26 13.67
N GLN A 105 -19.96 -45.58 13.51
CA GLN A 105 -20.82 -46.35 14.41
C GLN A 105 -20.27 -46.39 15.84
N ARG A 106 -18.96 -46.56 16.00
CA ARG A 106 -18.29 -46.48 17.31
C ARG A 106 -18.55 -45.12 17.96
N ASN A 107 -18.40 -44.03 17.21
CA ASN A 107 -18.60 -42.67 17.74
C ASN A 107 -20.06 -42.44 18.17
N LYS A 108 -21.04 -42.88 17.36
CA LYS A 108 -22.47 -42.82 17.72
C LYS A 108 -22.77 -43.54 19.03
N ILE A 109 -22.27 -44.77 19.18
CA ILE A 109 -22.45 -45.55 20.41
C ILE A 109 -21.83 -44.84 21.62
N ARG A 110 -20.59 -44.32 21.49
CA ARG A 110 -19.89 -43.62 22.57
C ARG A 110 -20.62 -42.35 23.02
N VAL A 111 -21.14 -41.54 22.08
CA VAL A 111 -21.90 -40.33 22.41
C VAL A 111 -23.18 -40.68 23.18
N LEU A 112 -23.92 -41.71 22.74
CA LEU A 112 -25.14 -42.16 23.42
C LEU A 112 -24.85 -42.72 24.82
N VAL A 113 -23.76 -43.47 25.00
CA VAL A 113 -23.30 -43.97 26.30
C VAL A 113 -22.93 -42.82 27.25
N ALA A 114 -22.20 -41.83 26.75
CA ALA A 114 -21.82 -40.65 27.54
C ALA A 114 -23.05 -39.85 28.00
N LYS A 115 -23.99 -39.61 27.08
CA LYS A 115 -25.27 -38.94 27.38
C LYS A 115 -26.05 -39.69 28.47
N ALA A 116 -26.16 -41.01 28.36
CA ALA A 116 -26.82 -41.85 29.36
C ALA A 116 -26.16 -41.74 30.74
N ASN A 117 -24.83 -41.85 30.82
CA ASN A 117 -24.09 -41.78 32.08
C ASN A 117 -24.20 -40.40 32.77
N THR A 118 -24.18 -39.31 32.00
CA THR A 118 -24.34 -37.94 32.51
C THR A 118 -25.73 -37.69 33.08
N LEU A 119 -26.79 -38.13 32.40
CA LEU A 119 -28.15 -38.01 32.91
C LEU A 119 -28.37 -38.80 34.22
N ASN A 120 -27.69 -39.95 34.35
CA ASN A 120 -27.76 -40.78 35.56
C ASN A 120 -27.02 -40.17 36.77
N SER A 121 -25.84 -39.58 36.57
CA SER A 121 -25.05 -38.99 37.67
C SER A 121 -25.70 -37.75 38.28
N MET A 122 -26.60 -37.09 37.55
CA MET A 122 -27.35 -35.90 37.99
C MET A 122 -28.59 -36.20 38.82
N GLY A 123 -28.88 -37.47 39.12
CA GLY A 123 -29.99 -37.79 40.00
C GLY A 123 -31.37 -37.48 39.42
N TYR A 124 -31.54 -37.51 38.09
CA TYR A 124 -32.87 -37.54 37.44
C TYR A 124 -33.69 -38.82 37.75
N ASN A 125 -33.34 -39.51 38.84
CA ASN A 125 -34.07 -40.58 39.50
C ASN A 125 -34.71 -40.15 40.83
N SER A 126 -34.56 -38.92 41.31
CA SER A 126 -35.24 -38.47 42.53
C SER A 126 -35.77 -37.05 42.41
N VAL A 127 -37.10 -36.95 42.41
CA VAL A 127 -37.83 -35.73 42.82
C VAL A 127 -37.28 -35.31 44.19
N GLY A 128 -36.63 -34.14 44.26
CA GLY A 128 -36.16 -33.59 45.53
C GLY A 128 -34.79 -32.95 45.41
N ALA A 129 -34.78 -31.64 45.19
CA ALA A 129 -33.60 -30.81 45.29
C ALA A 129 -32.95 -30.93 46.68
N ASN A 130 -31.68 -31.33 46.73
CA ASN A 130 -30.72 -30.72 47.65
C ASN A 130 -29.27 -31.02 47.25
N LYS A 131 -28.62 -29.96 46.75
CA LYS A 131 -27.31 -29.43 47.17
C LYS A 131 -26.33 -30.42 47.83
N GLN A 132 -25.85 -31.41 47.07
CA GLN A 132 -24.51 -32.01 47.19
C GLN A 132 -24.29 -33.05 46.06
N LEU A 133 -24.75 -32.73 44.85
CA LEU A 133 -24.64 -33.62 43.70
C LEU A 133 -23.18 -33.69 43.20
N ALA A 134 -22.47 -34.67 43.78
CA ALA A 134 -21.43 -35.48 43.17
C ALA A 134 -20.17 -34.74 42.65
N ILE A 135 -19.44 -34.18 43.61
CA ILE A 135 -18.04 -33.73 43.53
C ILE A 135 -17.03 -34.84 43.14
N ASN A 136 -17.46 -36.07 42.81
CA ASN A 136 -16.55 -37.22 42.61
C ASN A 136 -16.80 -38.09 41.37
N SER A 137 -17.42 -37.59 40.29
CA SER A 137 -17.62 -38.44 39.11
C SER A 137 -16.31 -38.54 38.28
N HIS A 138 -15.52 -39.55 38.63
CA HIS A 138 -14.42 -40.08 37.83
C HIS A 138 -14.85 -40.35 36.36
N HIS A 139 -16.15 -40.48 36.10
CA HIS A 139 -16.75 -40.61 34.77
C HIS A 139 -16.92 -39.28 34.01
N PHE A 140 -17.20 -38.15 34.67
CA PHE A 140 -16.99 -36.83 34.05
C PHE A 140 -15.51 -36.67 33.70
N THR A 141 -14.58 -37.02 34.59
CA THR A 141 -13.14 -36.93 34.31
C THR A 141 -12.71 -37.80 33.12
N GLN A 142 -13.39 -38.91 32.82
CA GLN A 142 -13.11 -39.73 31.62
C GLN A 142 -13.74 -39.16 30.34
N ILE A 143 -14.94 -38.59 30.41
CA ILE A 143 -15.57 -37.85 29.30
C ILE A 143 -14.84 -36.53 29.03
N PHE A 144 -14.16 -35.95 30.02
CA PHE A 144 -13.44 -34.66 29.93
C PHE A 144 -11.92 -34.78 29.83
N LYS A 145 -11.30 -35.93 30.14
CA LYS A 145 -9.96 -36.31 29.63
C LYS A 145 -9.90 -36.24 28.10
N HIS A 146 -11.07 -36.32 27.51
CA HIS A 146 -11.37 -36.21 26.09
C HIS A 146 -11.51 -34.74 25.61
N PHE A 147 -11.44 -33.75 26.51
CA PHE A 147 -11.53 -32.31 26.20
C PHE A 147 -10.45 -31.45 26.88
N ASP A 148 -9.52 -32.08 27.62
CA ASP A 148 -8.46 -31.45 28.44
C ASP A 148 -7.58 -30.41 27.71
N SER A 149 -7.66 -30.34 26.38
CA SER A 149 -6.81 -29.50 25.53
C SER A 149 -7.51 -28.28 24.93
N LEU A 150 -8.81 -28.05 25.18
CA LEU A 150 -9.57 -26.94 24.57
C LEU A 150 -9.84 -25.74 25.50
N VAL A 151 -9.76 -25.95 26.82
CA VAL A 151 -9.76 -24.97 27.91
C VAL A 151 -9.07 -25.69 29.06
N THR A 152 -8.22 -25.04 29.86
CA THR A 152 -7.60 -25.77 30.97
C THR A 152 -8.72 -26.34 31.86
N PHE A 153 -8.63 -27.62 32.21
CA PHE A 153 -9.55 -28.23 33.18
C PHE A 153 -9.62 -27.40 34.47
N GLU A 154 -8.57 -26.64 34.80
CA GLU A 154 -8.57 -25.65 35.88
C GLU A 154 -9.53 -24.48 35.66
N ASP A 155 -9.66 -23.94 34.45
CA ASP A 155 -10.63 -22.87 34.14
C ASP A 155 -12.06 -23.40 34.10
N LEU A 156 -12.30 -24.61 33.60
CA LEU A 156 -13.60 -25.27 33.67
C LEU A 156 -13.98 -25.67 35.10
N LYS A 157 -13.01 -26.08 35.93
CA LYS A 157 -13.21 -26.39 37.35
C LYS A 157 -13.38 -25.12 38.20
N ARG A 158 -12.64 -24.04 37.91
CA ARG A 158 -12.83 -22.70 38.51
C ARG A 158 -14.17 -22.14 38.11
N HIS A 159 -14.53 -22.22 36.83
CA HIS A 159 -15.87 -21.88 36.37
C HIS A 159 -16.91 -22.81 36.97
N GLN A 160 -16.74 -24.12 37.10
CA GLN A 160 -17.75 -24.98 37.75
C GLN A 160 -17.95 -24.63 39.23
N LEU A 161 -16.86 -24.28 39.93
CA LEU A 161 -16.90 -23.79 41.32
C LEU A 161 -17.49 -22.38 41.46
N ASP A 162 -17.39 -21.53 40.44
CA ASP A 162 -18.05 -20.20 40.38
C ASP A 162 -19.48 -20.25 39.78
N LEU A 163 -19.75 -21.22 38.89
CA LEU A 163 -21.03 -21.54 38.23
C LEU A 163 -22.00 -22.15 39.23
N ALA A 164 -21.50 -23.01 40.13
CA ALA A 164 -22.28 -23.51 41.26
C ALA A 164 -22.65 -22.38 42.26
N LYS A 165 -21.98 -21.22 42.19
CA LYS A 165 -22.26 -20.03 43.03
C LYS A 165 -23.13 -18.98 42.35
N LYS A 166 -23.27 -18.97 41.02
CA LYS A 166 -24.12 -18.04 40.25
C LYS A 166 -25.29 -18.80 39.60
N THR A 167 -26.48 -18.63 40.13
CA THR A 167 -27.70 -19.43 39.88
C THR A 167 -28.34 -19.31 38.49
N ASP A 168 -27.76 -18.61 37.52
CA ASP A 168 -28.49 -18.16 36.31
C ASP A 168 -28.02 -18.78 34.97
N LEU A 169 -27.23 -19.86 34.97
CA LEU A 169 -26.79 -20.52 33.72
C LEU A 169 -27.57 -21.80 33.41
N ASP A 170 -28.11 -21.87 32.19
CA ASP A 170 -28.85 -23.03 31.66
C ASP A 170 -27.89 -24.19 31.35
N PHE A 171 -27.92 -25.19 32.22
CA PHE A 171 -27.14 -26.41 32.07
C PHE A 171 -27.50 -27.21 30.81
N GLY A 172 -28.77 -27.19 30.39
CA GLY A 172 -29.23 -27.86 29.17
C GLY A 172 -28.55 -27.27 27.93
N ALA A 173 -28.53 -25.94 27.83
CA ALA A 173 -27.84 -25.23 26.76
C ALA A 173 -26.32 -25.47 26.76
N THR A 174 -25.70 -25.55 27.94
CA THR A 174 -24.26 -25.84 28.09
C THR A 174 -23.92 -27.26 27.65
N LEU A 175 -24.74 -28.25 28.03
CA LEU A 175 -24.58 -29.64 27.61
C LEU A 175 -24.73 -29.80 26.10
N GLU A 176 -25.71 -29.12 25.49
CA GLU A 176 -25.93 -29.13 24.03
C GLU A 176 -24.73 -28.54 23.26
N GLN A 177 -24.13 -27.45 23.76
CA GLN A 177 -22.91 -26.90 23.19
C GLN A 177 -21.73 -27.87 23.30
N ILE A 178 -21.57 -28.55 24.44
CA ILE A 178 -20.52 -29.55 24.63
C ILE A 178 -20.74 -30.76 23.69
N GLU A 179 -21.97 -31.25 23.55
CA GLU A 179 -22.32 -32.33 22.61
C GLU A 179 -21.97 -31.94 21.16
N LYS A 180 -22.26 -30.69 20.76
CA LYS A 180 -21.92 -30.16 19.44
C LYS A 180 -20.41 -30.10 19.20
N LEU A 181 -19.63 -29.66 20.18
CA LEU A 181 -18.17 -29.58 20.11
C LEU A 181 -17.52 -30.96 20.08
N ALA A 182 -18.06 -31.91 20.86
CA ALA A 182 -17.64 -33.30 20.85
C ALA A 182 -17.81 -33.93 19.46
N LEU A 183 -18.96 -33.70 18.85
CA LEU A 183 -19.27 -34.18 17.52
C LEU A 183 -18.33 -33.54 16.47
N GLN A 184 -18.11 -32.23 16.53
CA GLN A 184 -17.20 -31.52 15.63
C GLN A 184 -15.76 -32.02 15.72
N ASN A 185 -15.24 -32.25 16.94
CA ASN A 185 -13.88 -32.78 17.11
C ASN A 185 -13.78 -34.25 16.66
N SER A 186 -14.81 -35.06 16.95
CA SER A 186 -14.87 -36.46 16.50
C SER A 186 -14.94 -36.59 14.98
N MET A 187 -15.67 -35.69 14.31
CA MET A 187 -15.72 -35.62 12.85
C MET A 187 -14.37 -35.20 12.25
N ALA A 188 -13.61 -34.33 12.92
CA ALA A 188 -12.29 -33.94 12.44
C ALA A 188 -11.25 -35.06 12.60
N LEU A 189 -11.32 -35.86 13.66
CA LEU A 189 -10.46 -37.04 13.87
C LEU A 189 -10.77 -38.20 12.89
N LEU A 190 -11.94 -38.17 12.26
CA LEU A 190 -12.42 -39.22 11.36
C LEU A 190 -11.45 -39.48 10.20
N SER A 191 -10.87 -38.43 9.62
CA SER A 191 -9.93 -38.56 8.50
C SER A 191 -8.66 -39.29 8.92
N LEU A 192 -8.01 -38.82 10.00
CA LEU A 192 -6.83 -39.42 10.60
C LEU A 192 -7.04 -40.90 10.93
N GLU A 193 -8.10 -41.21 11.66
CA GLU A 193 -8.40 -42.59 12.06
C GLU A 193 -8.73 -43.48 10.87
N THR A 194 -9.45 -42.95 9.87
CA THR A 194 -9.75 -43.69 8.64
C THR A 194 -8.47 -44.04 7.91
N LYS A 195 -7.56 -43.08 7.71
CA LYS A 195 -6.26 -43.31 7.05
C LYS A 195 -5.44 -44.38 7.75
N ILE A 196 -5.30 -44.27 9.07
CA ILE A 196 -4.58 -45.24 9.89
C ILE A 196 -5.17 -46.65 9.75
N ASN A 197 -6.49 -46.76 9.88
CA ASN A 197 -7.16 -48.06 9.86
C ASN A 197 -7.25 -48.67 8.46
N VAL A 198 -7.34 -47.85 7.41
CA VAL A 198 -7.23 -48.30 6.02
C VAL A 198 -5.84 -48.87 5.78
N PHE A 199 -4.77 -48.19 6.22
CA PHE A 199 -3.42 -48.72 6.13
C PHE A 199 -3.27 -50.05 6.92
N GLU A 200 -3.75 -50.12 8.17
CA GLU A 200 -3.72 -51.37 8.96
C GLU A 200 -4.48 -52.50 8.25
N LEU A 201 -5.64 -52.21 7.68
CA LEU A 201 -6.45 -53.19 6.98
C LEU A 201 -5.78 -53.66 5.69
N ASN A 202 -5.27 -52.76 4.87
CA ASN A 202 -4.60 -53.06 3.62
C ASN A 202 -3.36 -53.93 3.87
N LEU A 203 -2.59 -53.61 4.91
CA LEU A 203 -1.44 -54.42 5.35
C LEU A 203 -1.85 -55.84 5.77
N LYS A 204 -2.95 -55.99 6.51
CA LYS A 204 -3.46 -57.30 6.97
C LYS A 204 -4.14 -58.12 5.88
N THR A 205 -4.67 -57.48 4.84
CA THR A 205 -5.47 -58.12 3.76
C THR A 205 -4.73 -58.25 2.42
N ARG A 206 -3.52 -57.71 2.31
CA ARG A 206 -2.70 -57.66 1.07
C ARG A 206 -3.32 -56.88 -0.07
N GLN A 207 -4.21 -55.92 0.21
CA GLN A 207 -4.73 -55.05 -0.84
C GLN A 207 -3.64 -54.15 -1.40
N ASP A 208 -2.82 -53.57 -0.51
CA ASP A 208 -1.60 -52.85 -0.87
C ASP A 208 -0.44 -53.85 -0.77
N ASN A 209 -0.12 -54.50 -1.89
CA ASN A 209 1.07 -55.35 -2.01
C ASN A 209 2.34 -54.49 -1.91
N LEU A 210 2.68 -54.05 -0.70
CA LEU A 210 3.87 -53.26 -0.36
C LEU A 210 5.02 -54.20 -0.02
N HIS A 211 6.18 -53.98 -0.63
CA HIS A 211 7.27 -54.94 -0.55
C HIS A 211 8.44 -54.46 0.27
N ILE A 212 8.70 -53.15 0.37
CA ILE A 212 9.81 -52.57 1.16
C ILE A 212 9.65 -52.71 2.69
N ARG A 213 9.88 -53.93 3.23
CA ARG A 213 9.58 -54.35 4.61
C ARG A 213 10.05 -53.38 5.71
N ASN A 214 11.30 -52.91 5.66
CA ASN A 214 11.81 -52.00 6.70
C ASN A 214 11.07 -50.65 6.69
N GLN A 215 10.71 -50.14 5.51
CA GLN A 215 9.93 -48.90 5.39
C GLN A 215 8.48 -49.12 5.83
N VAL A 216 7.86 -50.26 5.47
CA VAL A 216 6.53 -50.63 5.97
C VAL A 216 6.52 -50.72 7.50
N GLN A 217 7.56 -51.31 8.11
CA GLN A 217 7.70 -51.37 9.56
C GLN A 217 7.95 -49.99 10.19
N THR A 218 8.69 -49.11 9.51
CA THR A 218 8.90 -47.72 9.93
C THR A 218 7.57 -46.95 9.92
N THR A 219 6.81 -47.00 8.82
CA THR A 219 5.48 -46.39 8.72
C THR A 219 4.51 -46.99 9.72
N LYS A 220 4.55 -48.31 9.94
CA LYS A 220 3.77 -48.96 11.00
C LYS A 220 4.14 -48.44 12.39
N ALA A 221 5.41 -48.25 12.70
CA ALA A 221 5.84 -47.70 14.00
C ALA A 221 5.36 -46.24 14.18
N ILE A 222 5.31 -45.45 13.11
CA ILE A 222 4.71 -44.11 13.12
C ILE A 222 3.20 -44.21 13.35
N VAL A 223 2.50 -45.10 12.65
CA VAL A 223 1.07 -45.37 12.86
C VAL A 223 0.78 -45.79 14.30
N ASP A 224 1.55 -46.73 14.86
CA ASP A 224 1.42 -47.20 16.23
C ASP A 224 1.67 -46.05 17.24
N PHE A 225 2.62 -45.15 16.94
CA PHE A 225 2.83 -43.92 17.71
C PHE A 225 1.60 -43.01 17.66
N VAL A 226 1.01 -42.77 16.48
CA VAL A 226 -0.17 -41.92 16.33
C VAL A 226 -1.40 -42.53 17.01
N ILE A 227 -1.62 -43.85 16.88
CA ILE A 227 -2.66 -44.57 17.62
C ILE A 227 -2.48 -44.35 19.12
N LYS A 228 -1.25 -44.51 19.63
CA LYS A 228 -0.94 -44.27 21.04
C LYS A 228 -1.22 -42.82 21.44
N GLN A 229 -0.98 -41.83 20.58
CA GLN A 229 -1.34 -40.44 20.86
C GLN A 229 -2.87 -40.26 20.97
N ILE A 230 -3.64 -40.81 20.02
CA ILE A 230 -5.11 -40.76 20.00
C ILE A 230 -5.71 -41.49 21.22
N GLU A 231 -5.11 -42.59 21.66
CA GLU A 231 -5.57 -43.37 22.82
C GLU A 231 -5.22 -42.69 24.16
N ARG A 232 -4.07 -42.01 24.23
CA ARG A 232 -3.56 -41.37 25.45
C ARG A 232 -4.26 -40.05 25.76
N LEU A 233 -4.60 -39.28 24.73
CA LEU A 233 -5.22 -37.97 24.81
C LEU A 233 -6.25 -37.85 23.68
N ILE A 234 -7.32 -37.08 23.86
CA ILE A 234 -8.07 -36.63 22.67
C ILE A 234 -7.29 -35.51 22.01
N PRO A 235 -6.81 -35.71 20.77
CA PRO A 235 -6.13 -34.65 20.05
C PRO A 235 -7.10 -33.49 19.84
N THR A 236 -6.64 -32.26 20.02
CA THR A 236 -7.36 -31.12 19.44
C THR A 236 -7.43 -31.30 17.93
N ARG A 237 -8.38 -30.63 17.28
CA ARG A 237 -8.44 -30.54 15.82
C ARG A 237 -7.09 -30.18 15.18
N ASP A 238 -6.34 -29.28 15.81
CA ASP A 238 -5.01 -28.86 15.37
C ASP A 238 -3.98 -30.00 15.47
N GLN A 239 -3.96 -30.70 16.61
CA GLN A 239 -3.10 -31.87 16.81
C GLN A 239 -3.48 -33.03 15.88
N ALA A 240 -4.78 -33.26 15.65
CA ALA A 240 -5.28 -34.26 14.71
C ALA A 240 -4.76 -33.99 13.30
N LEU A 241 -4.85 -32.73 12.83
CA LEU A 241 -4.35 -32.32 11.51
C LEU A 241 -2.82 -32.49 11.41
N VAL A 242 -2.07 -32.16 12.47
CA VAL A 242 -0.62 -32.35 12.49
C VAL A 242 -0.25 -33.84 12.48
N LEU A 243 -0.94 -34.68 13.25
CA LEU A 243 -0.75 -36.13 13.22
C LEU A 243 -1.17 -36.74 11.87
N GLU A 244 -2.20 -36.19 11.22
CA GLU A 244 -2.61 -36.58 9.87
C GLU A 244 -1.55 -36.26 8.83
N LYS A 245 -0.98 -35.04 8.86
CA LYS A 245 0.17 -34.68 8.02
C LYS A 245 1.37 -35.59 8.23
N LEU A 246 1.64 -36.01 9.47
CA LEU A 246 2.71 -36.98 9.77
C LEU A 246 2.44 -38.33 9.08
N ILE A 247 1.20 -38.82 9.15
CA ILE A 247 0.80 -40.06 8.48
C ILE A 247 0.88 -39.92 6.96
N ASP A 248 0.38 -38.83 6.40
CA ASP A 248 0.44 -38.56 4.96
C ASP A 248 1.90 -38.52 4.48
N SER A 249 2.76 -37.78 5.18
CA SER A 249 4.19 -37.73 4.86
C SER A 249 4.84 -39.11 4.89
N ALA A 250 4.49 -39.94 5.88
CA ALA A 250 5.03 -41.29 6.01
C ALA A 250 4.51 -42.26 4.94
N LEU A 251 3.23 -42.15 4.55
CA LEU A 251 2.60 -42.96 3.51
C LEU A 251 3.10 -42.55 2.12
N ASP A 252 3.15 -41.25 1.82
CA ASP A 252 3.68 -40.73 0.55
C ASP A 252 5.12 -41.18 0.35
N LYS A 253 5.95 -41.07 1.38
CA LYS A 253 7.33 -41.56 1.35
C LYS A 253 7.40 -43.06 1.11
N LEU A 254 6.54 -43.86 1.76
CA LEU A 254 6.47 -45.30 1.57
C LEU A 254 6.09 -45.66 0.13
N TYR A 255 4.99 -45.10 -0.41
CA TYR A 255 4.52 -45.41 -1.75
C TYR A 255 5.47 -44.90 -2.83
N ALA A 256 6.10 -43.74 -2.63
CA ALA A 256 7.12 -43.22 -3.55
C ALA A 256 8.36 -44.13 -3.58
N LEU A 257 8.85 -44.58 -2.41
CA LEU A 257 9.97 -45.52 -2.33
C LEU A 257 9.63 -46.88 -2.95
N GLU A 258 8.41 -47.38 -2.74
CA GLU A 258 7.96 -48.64 -3.35
C GLU A 258 7.89 -48.53 -4.87
N THR A 259 7.38 -47.40 -5.38
CA THR A 259 7.31 -47.12 -6.82
C THR A 259 8.71 -47.11 -7.43
N ALA A 260 9.63 -46.32 -6.85
CA ALA A 260 11.02 -46.24 -7.28
C ALA A 260 11.70 -47.61 -7.22
N ASN A 261 11.55 -48.37 -6.12
CA ASN A 261 12.15 -49.70 -6.00
C ASN A 261 11.62 -50.69 -7.04
N ASN A 262 10.32 -50.63 -7.37
CA ASN A 262 9.75 -51.45 -8.42
C ASN A 262 10.31 -51.08 -9.82
N ASP A 263 10.49 -49.79 -10.07
CA ASP A 263 11.00 -49.28 -11.35
C ASP A 263 12.50 -49.51 -11.53
N ASP A 264 13.29 -49.22 -10.50
CA ASP A 264 14.76 -49.21 -10.55
C ASP A 264 15.39 -50.60 -10.42
N TYR A 265 14.71 -51.54 -9.73
CA TYR A 265 15.30 -52.84 -9.39
C TYR A 265 14.45 -54.03 -9.84
N VAL A 266 13.15 -54.02 -9.55
CA VAL A 266 12.29 -55.19 -9.80
C VAL A 266 12.09 -55.40 -11.30
N LYS A 267 11.61 -54.38 -12.02
CA LYS A 267 11.36 -54.46 -13.47
C LYS A 267 12.61 -54.85 -14.27
N PRO A 268 13.80 -54.24 -14.06
CA PRO A 268 15.01 -54.59 -14.81
C PRO A 268 15.45 -56.05 -14.61
N ILE A 269 15.38 -56.56 -13.37
CA ILE A 269 15.76 -57.95 -13.08
C ILE A 269 14.78 -58.93 -13.74
N TYR A 270 13.48 -58.66 -13.69
CA TYR A 270 12.47 -59.48 -14.39
C TYR A 270 12.70 -59.49 -15.91
N GLN A 271 13.03 -58.34 -16.51
CA GLN A 271 13.34 -58.26 -17.94
C GLN A 271 14.56 -59.12 -18.31
N LYS A 272 15.64 -59.07 -17.50
CA LYS A 272 16.82 -59.91 -17.71
C LYS A 272 16.52 -61.39 -17.52
N LEU A 273 15.68 -61.76 -16.56
CA LEU A 273 15.26 -63.14 -16.34
C LEU A 273 14.47 -63.71 -17.52
N VAL A 274 13.49 -62.96 -18.04
CA VAL A 274 12.74 -63.34 -19.23
C VAL A 274 13.70 -63.54 -20.40
N SER A 275 14.59 -62.57 -20.65
CA SER A 275 15.59 -62.65 -21.72
C SER A 275 16.52 -63.87 -21.58
N ALA A 276 16.96 -64.17 -20.36
CA ALA A 276 17.82 -65.34 -20.09
C ALA A 276 17.08 -66.66 -20.36
N LYS A 277 15.79 -66.76 -20.00
CA LYS A 277 14.97 -67.95 -20.25
C LYS A 277 14.75 -68.18 -21.73
N ASP A 278 14.43 -67.12 -22.47
CA ASP A 278 14.28 -67.17 -23.93
C ASP A 278 15.59 -67.64 -24.59
N ASN A 279 16.74 -67.13 -24.12
CA ASN A 279 18.05 -67.57 -24.58
C ASN A 279 18.29 -69.06 -24.31
N VAL A 280 18.04 -69.58 -23.10
CA VAL A 280 18.20 -71.02 -22.79
C VAL A 280 17.32 -71.88 -23.71
N ALA A 281 16.06 -71.48 -23.92
CA ALA A 281 15.14 -72.20 -24.78
C ALA A 281 15.69 -72.31 -26.23
N SER A 282 16.32 -71.24 -26.72
CA SER A 282 16.89 -71.16 -28.07
C SER A 282 18.24 -71.87 -28.29
N MET A 283 19.00 -72.17 -27.23
CA MET A 283 20.34 -72.78 -27.33
C MET A 283 20.29 -74.23 -27.84
N GLN A 284 21.33 -74.70 -28.53
CA GLN A 284 21.47 -76.12 -28.94
C GLN A 284 22.19 -76.94 -27.87
N LEU A 285 21.52 -77.16 -26.74
CA LEU A 285 21.98 -78.00 -25.63
C LEU A 285 21.06 -79.23 -25.49
N GLU A 286 21.55 -80.30 -24.84
CA GLU A 286 20.70 -81.44 -24.45
C GLU A 286 19.53 -80.97 -23.56
N ASP A 287 18.34 -81.57 -23.73
CA ASP A 287 17.14 -81.18 -22.98
C ASP A 287 17.31 -81.32 -21.46
N ALA A 288 18.08 -82.31 -21.01
CA ALA A 288 18.43 -82.48 -19.60
C ALA A 288 19.25 -81.29 -19.05
N VAL A 289 20.05 -80.63 -19.90
CA VAL A 289 20.84 -79.44 -19.56
C VAL A 289 19.97 -78.18 -19.61
N LYS A 290 19.13 -78.03 -20.65
CA LYS A 290 18.16 -76.93 -20.73
C LYS A 290 17.22 -76.89 -19.54
N THR A 291 16.71 -78.06 -19.14
CA THR A 291 15.81 -78.20 -17.97
C THR A 291 16.49 -77.72 -16.69
N LYS A 292 17.78 -78.02 -16.51
CA LYS A 292 18.55 -77.55 -15.35
C LYS A 292 18.75 -76.02 -15.37
N LEU A 293 19.09 -75.45 -16.52
CA LEU A 293 19.29 -74.00 -16.67
C LEU A 293 17.98 -73.20 -16.51
N LEU A 294 16.86 -73.70 -17.05
CA LEU A 294 15.54 -73.08 -16.88
C LEU A 294 15.05 -73.16 -15.43
N ALA A 295 15.21 -74.32 -14.77
CA ALA A 295 14.87 -74.47 -13.37
C ALA A 295 15.65 -73.50 -12.46
N GLU A 296 16.90 -73.18 -12.83
CA GLU A 296 17.70 -72.18 -12.14
C GLU A 296 17.17 -70.75 -12.34
N LEU A 297 16.83 -70.37 -13.58
CA LEU A 297 16.24 -69.06 -13.86
C LEU A 297 14.82 -68.90 -13.26
N ASP A 298 14.00 -69.96 -13.26
CA ASP A 298 12.70 -70.00 -12.57
C ASP A 298 12.86 -69.79 -11.07
N SER A 299 13.90 -70.39 -10.48
CA SER A 299 14.21 -70.22 -9.06
C SER A 299 14.65 -68.79 -8.74
N ILE A 300 15.39 -68.12 -9.63
CA ILE A 300 15.79 -66.71 -9.45
C ILE A 300 14.58 -65.77 -9.65
N GLU A 301 13.69 -66.05 -10.60
CA GLU A 301 12.47 -65.27 -10.79
C GLU A 301 11.53 -65.35 -9.58
N GLU A 302 11.30 -66.56 -9.08
CA GLU A 302 10.53 -66.77 -7.85
C GLU A 302 11.23 -66.09 -6.66
N PHE A 303 12.55 -66.12 -6.61
CA PHE A 303 13.32 -65.42 -5.59
C PHE A 303 13.09 -63.90 -5.63
N VAL A 304 13.21 -63.26 -6.79
CA VAL A 304 12.97 -61.81 -6.98
C VAL A 304 11.52 -61.45 -6.64
N ARG A 305 10.56 -62.30 -7.00
CA ARG A 305 9.14 -62.13 -6.66
C ARG A 305 8.88 -62.05 -5.17
N LEU A 306 9.51 -62.94 -4.42
CA LEU A 306 9.33 -63.02 -2.96
C LEU A 306 10.14 -61.95 -2.22
N ASN A 307 11.12 -61.31 -2.89
CA ASN A 307 12.12 -60.42 -2.26
C ASN A 307 12.21 -59.01 -2.81
N LYS A 308 11.28 -58.60 -3.68
CA LYS A 308 11.33 -57.29 -4.32
C LYS A 308 11.58 -56.12 -3.36
N GLY A 309 11.11 -56.22 -2.13
CA GLY A 309 11.30 -55.22 -1.08
C GLY A 309 12.70 -54.96 -0.56
N LEU A 310 13.61 -55.90 -0.81
CA LEU A 310 14.96 -55.91 -0.25
C LEU A 310 16.02 -55.81 -1.34
N LEU A 311 15.60 -55.69 -2.61
CA LEU A 311 16.51 -55.57 -3.74
C LEU A 311 17.40 -54.32 -3.63
N GLN A 312 16.88 -53.22 -3.10
CA GLN A 312 17.62 -51.98 -2.83
C GLN A 312 18.63 -52.06 -1.66
N THR A 313 18.62 -53.13 -0.85
CA THR A 313 19.49 -53.23 0.32
C THR A 313 20.96 -53.33 -0.09
N GLN A 314 21.79 -52.43 0.42
CA GLN A 314 23.24 -52.45 0.20
C GLN A 314 23.92 -53.53 1.06
N LEU A 315 24.82 -54.28 0.44
CA LEU A 315 25.59 -55.37 1.04
C LEU A 315 27.08 -55.04 0.81
N SER A 316 27.87 -54.97 1.88
CA SER A 316 29.32 -54.69 1.93
C SER A 316 29.81 -53.23 1.74
N ASP A 317 31.10 -53.03 2.07
CA ASP A 317 31.89 -51.80 1.93
C ASP A 317 31.92 -51.22 0.50
N GLN A 318 31.50 -52.00 -0.51
CA GLN A 318 31.47 -51.60 -1.92
C GLN A 318 30.16 -50.91 -2.35
N LYS A 319 29.20 -50.67 -1.45
CA LYS A 319 27.88 -50.04 -1.73
C LYS A 319 27.05 -50.76 -2.81
N GLN A 320 27.21 -52.07 -3.00
CA GLN A 320 26.44 -52.82 -3.99
C GLN A 320 25.09 -53.27 -3.40
N THR A 321 24.01 -53.09 -4.16
CA THR A 321 22.66 -53.53 -3.76
C THR A 321 22.45 -55.02 -4.05
N LEU A 322 21.51 -55.66 -3.35
CA LEU A 322 21.07 -57.03 -3.67
C LEU A 322 20.63 -57.14 -5.14
N ALA A 323 19.97 -56.11 -5.67
CA ALA A 323 19.61 -56.02 -7.07
C ALA A 323 20.83 -56.11 -7.98
N GLN A 324 21.88 -55.34 -7.69
CA GLN A 324 23.13 -55.35 -8.47
C GLN A 324 23.88 -56.69 -8.38
N ILE A 325 23.77 -57.41 -7.27
CA ILE A 325 24.35 -58.76 -7.13
C ILE A 325 23.60 -59.75 -8.03
N ILE A 326 22.26 -59.72 -8.01
CA ILE A 326 21.43 -60.54 -8.91
C ILE A 326 21.69 -60.16 -10.37
N ASP A 327 21.81 -58.87 -10.64
CA ASP A 327 22.08 -58.33 -11.97
C ASP A 327 23.44 -58.81 -12.52
N LYS A 328 24.48 -58.70 -11.69
CA LYS A 328 25.82 -59.22 -12.00
C LYS A 328 25.78 -60.74 -12.19
N TYR A 329 25.01 -61.44 -11.36
CA TYR A 329 24.82 -62.88 -11.48
C TYR A 329 24.21 -63.28 -12.83
N LEU A 330 23.09 -62.67 -13.19
CA LEU A 330 22.43 -62.90 -14.48
C LEU A 330 23.33 -62.54 -15.66
N SER A 331 24.19 -61.52 -15.50
CA SER A 331 25.12 -61.07 -16.55
C SER A 331 26.28 -62.06 -16.78
N VAL A 332 26.75 -62.79 -15.76
CA VAL A 332 27.81 -63.81 -15.89
C VAL A 332 27.27 -65.25 -15.88
N PHE A 333 25.94 -65.41 -15.92
CA PHE A 333 25.25 -66.69 -15.86
C PHE A 333 25.82 -67.70 -16.86
N TRP A 334 26.14 -67.24 -18.07
CA TRP A 334 26.69 -68.06 -19.14
C TRP A 334 28.14 -68.50 -18.91
N GLU A 335 29.02 -67.61 -18.46
CA GLU A 335 30.43 -67.93 -18.17
C GLU A 335 30.57 -68.83 -16.93
N ARG A 336 29.70 -68.65 -15.94
CA ARG A 336 29.72 -69.40 -14.68
C ARG A 336 29.16 -70.79 -14.85
N ASN A 337 28.08 -70.93 -15.61
CA ASN A 337 27.52 -72.23 -15.94
C ASN A 337 28.34 -72.97 -17.00
N ALA A 338 29.58 -72.53 -17.31
CA ALA A 338 30.67 -73.28 -17.96
C ALA A 338 31.57 -74.05 -16.95
N GLN A 339 31.26 -74.01 -15.64
CA GLN A 339 32.06 -74.60 -14.53
C GLN A 339 31.49 -75.89 -13.92
N TYR A 340 30.29 -76.33 -14.31
CA TYR A 340 29.65 -77.61 -13.91
C TYR A 340 30.47 -78.87 -14.26
N TRP A 341 31.69 -78.71 -14.80
CA TRP A 341 32.60 -79.74 -15.27
C TRP A 341 33.97 -79.72 -14.51
N THR A 342 34.09 -79.06 -13.36
CA THR A 342 35.34 -78.97 -12.57
C THR A 342 35.60 -80.19 -11.66
N ASN A 343 36.85 -80.65 -11.54
CA ASN A 343 37.22 -81.88 -10.82
C ASN A 343 37.37 -81.70 -9.28
N THR A 344 37.35 -82.81 -8.56
CA THR A 344 37.37 -82.89 -7.08
C THR A 344 38.56 -82.17 -6.41
N ASN A 345 39.73 -82.10 -7.09
CA ASN A 345 40.93 -81.46 -6.52
C ASN A 345 40.81 -79.94 -6.47
N GLN A 346 40.16 -79.33 -7.46
CA GLN A 346 39.87 -77.88 -7.44
C GLN A 346 38.85 -77.52 -6.36
N ALA A 347 37.83 -78.38 -6.15
CA ALA A 347 36.86 -78.21 -5.07
C ALA A 347 37.52 -78.27 -3.68
N LYS A 348 38.53 -79.12 -3.50
CA LYS A 348 39.30 -79.22 -2.26
C LYS A 348 40.12 -77.96 -1.99
N ALA A 349 40.86 -77.48 -2.99
CA ALA A 349 41.63 -76.24 -2.87
C ALA A 349 40.74 -75.04 -2.52
N ASN A 350 39.54 -74.97 -3.10
CA ASN A 350 38.57 -73.93 -2.79
C ASN A 350 38.08 -74.02 -1.32
N LEU A 351 37.75 -75.21 -0.83
CA LEU A 351 37.31 -75.41 0.57
C LEU A 351 38.38 -74.95 1.58
N GLU A 352 39.64 -75.27 1.30
CA GLU A 352 40.79 -74.89 2.14
C GLU A 352 41.04 -73.38 2.11
N ASP A 353 40.89 -72.74 0.94
CA ASP A 353 41.03 -71.28 0.82
C ASP A 353 39.92 -70.55 1.57
N ILE A 354 38.66 -70.95 1.39
CA ILE A 354 37.50 -70.39 2.10
C ILE A 354 37.66 -70.59 3.61
N LEU A 355 38.18 -71.73 4.06
CA LEU A 355 38.40 -71.99 5.48
C LEU A 355 39.44 -71.03 6.08
N LYS A 356 40.52 -70.74 5.36
CA LYS A 356 41.51 -69.72 5.76
C LYS A 356 40.89 -68.34 5.81
N GLN A 357 40.06 -67.99 4.82
CA GLN A 357 39.31 -66.72 4.82
C GLN A 357 38.36 -66.62 6.03
N ALA A 358 37.67 -67.70 6.39
CA ALA A 358 36.77 -67.71 7.54
C ALA A 358 37.51 -67.58 8.88
N GLN A 359 38.66 -68.23 9.01
CA GLN A 359 39.53 -68.12 10.20
C GLN A 359 40.09 -66.70 10.36
N SER A 360 40.52 -66.06 9.26
CA SER A 360 41.04 -64.69 9.32
C SER A 360 39.97 -63.67 9.68
N GLN A 361 38.71 -63.89 9.27
CA GLN A 361 37.59 -63.00 9.58
C GLN A 361 37.06 -63.10 11.02
N GLN A 362 37.47 -64.13 11.77
CA GLN A 362 36.96 -64.39 13.11
C GLN A 362 37.26 -63.27 14.12
N GLN A 363 38.33 -62.49 13.90
CA GLN A 363 38.71 -61.35 14.75
C GLN A 363 38.00 -60.04 14.36
N PHE A 364 37.44 -59.98 13.15
CA PHE A 364 36.83 -58.76 12.60
C PHE A 364 35.29 -58.77 12.66
N ILE A 365 34.68 -59.93 12.93
CA ILE A 365 33.24 -60.06 13.10
C ILE A 365 32.79 -59.62 14.51
N GLN A 366 31.59 -59.04 14.66
CA GLN A 366 31.10 -58.59 15.95
C GLN A 366 30.94 -59.75 16.94
N LYS A 367 31.15 -59.47 18.23
CA LYS A 367 31.23 -60.46 19.31
C LYS A 367 30.11 -61.50 19.30
N GLN A 368 28.86 -61.08 19.04
CA GLN A 368 27.69 -61.97 18.99
C GLN A 368 27.67 -62.97 17.83
N LEU A 369 28.57 -62.84 16.84
CA LEU A 369 28.68 -63.71 15.66
C LEU A 369 29.97 -64.57 15.68
N GLN A 370 30.91 -64.28 16.59
CA GLN A 370 32.19 -64.98 16.68
C GLN A 370 32.05 -66.47 17.02
N GLN A 371 31.19 -66.81 17.98
CA GLN A 371 30.97 -68.20 18.41
C GLN A 371 30.29 -69.05 17.32
N PRO A 372 29.25 -68.58 16.60
CA PRO A 372 28.74 -69.24 15.40
C PRO A 372 29.81 -69.48 14.33
N LEU A 373 30.65 -68.47 14.03
CA LEU A 373 31.73 -68.60 13.05
C LEU A 373 32.77 -69.64 13.47
N GLN A 374 33.14 -69.66 14.75
CA GLN A 374 34.06 -70.64 15.32
C GLN A 374 33.54 -72.08 15.23
N THR A 375 32.25 -72.26 15.50
CA THR A 375 31.57 -73.56 15.40
C THR A 375 31.58 -74.05 13.95
N LEU A 376 31.32 -73.14 13.01
CA LEU A 376 31.33 -73.44 11.59
C LEU A 376 32.73 -73.82 11.08
N THR A 377 33.77 -73.04 11.40
CA THR A 377 35.15 -73.34 10.97
C THR A 377 35.66 -74.66 11.55
N SER A 378 35.30 -74.98 12.80
CA SER A 378 35.66 -76.25 13.46
C SER A 378 35.00 -77.47 12.79
N LYS A 379 33.72 -77.35 12.37
CA LYS A 379 33.01 -78.40 11.63
C LYS A 379 33.70 -78.73 10.30
N ILE A 380 34.21 -77.71 9.60
CA ILE A 380 34.87 -77.88 8.30
C ILE A 380 36.31 -78.37 8.44
N GLN A 381 37.05 -77.90 9.44
CA GLN A 381 38.35 -78.49 9.79
C GLN A 381 38.24 -80.00 10.04
N GLN A 382 37.18 -80.41 10.75
CA GLN A 382 36.92 -81.83 11.00
C GLN A 382 36.61 -82.59 9.70
N PHE A 383 35.77 -82.04 8.81
CA PHE A 383 35.48 -82.65 7.51
C PHE A 383 36.73 -82.83 6.62
N ILE A 384 37.59 -81.81 6.56
CA ILE A 384 38.87 -81.88 5.83
C ILE A 384 39.77 -82.97 6.41
N LYS A 385 39.81 -83.10 7.74
CA LYS A 385 40.57 -84.12 8.45
C LYS A 385 40.02 -85.54 8.22
N ASP A 386 38.71 -85.69 8.11
CA ASP A 386 38.03 -86.98 7.90
C ASP A 386 38.19 -87.52 6.47
N GLY A 387 38.54 -86.67 5.49
CA GLY A 387 38.92 -87.08 4.14
C GLY A 387 37.82 -87.69 3.26
N LYS A 388 36.54 -87.48 3.59
CA LYS A 388 35.37 -88.07 2.90
C LYS A 388 34.90 -87.21 1.72
N TRP A 389 35.67 -87.22 0.63
CA TRP A 389 35.51 -86.28 -0.50
C TRP A 389 34.28 -86.51 -1.39
N GLU A 390 33.56 -87.62 -1.22
CA GLU A 390 32.30 -87.94 -1.93
C GLU A 390 31.23 -86.84 -1.76
N LYS A 391 31.30 -86.09 -0.66
CA LYS A 391 30.39 -84.98 -0.32
C LYS A 391 31.04 -83.60 -0.38
N ILE A 392 32.21 -83.47 -1.00
CA ILE A 392 32.99 -82.21 -0.97
C ILE A 392 32.22 -81.03 -1.54
N TYR A 393 31.37 -81.25 -2.55
CA TYR A 393 30.55 -80.21 -3.15
C TYR A 393 29.38 -79.77 -2.24
N GLU A 394 28.76 -80.71 -1.52
CA GLU A 394 27.71 -80.42 -0.53
C GLU A 394 28.30 -79.62 0.65
N PHE A 395 29.45 -80.06 1.19
CA PHE A 395 30.14 -79.36 2.29
C PHE A 395 30.71 -78.00 1.89
N ASN A 396 31.25 -77.84 0.68
CA ASN A 396 31.66 -76.53 0.15
C ASN A 396 30.48 -75.57 0.08
N SER A 397 29.36 -76.05 -0.45
CA SER A 397 28.13 -75.27 -0.60
C SER A 397 27.59 -74.84 0.77
N ASP A 398 27.46 -75.79 1.70
CA ASP A 398 26.98 -75.52 3.06
C ASP A 398 27.92 -74.57 3.82
N PHE A 399 29.23 -74.77 3.74
CA PHE A 399 30.18 -73.91 4.44
C PHE A 399 30.16 -72.48 3.91
N MET A 400 30.22 -72.32 2.59
CA MET A 400 30.10 -71.01 1.96
C MET A 400 28.77 -70.36 2.28
N ARG A 401 27.69 -71.14 2.39
CA ARG A 401 26.39 -70.61 2.77
C ARG A 401 26.44 -69.98 4.15
N GLU A 402 26.78 -70.78 5.17
CA GLU A 402 26.78 -70.36 6.56
C GLU A 402 27.82 -69.25 6.83
N PHE A 403 28.98 -69.30 6.18
CA PHE A 403 30.02 -68.29 6.33
C PHE A 403 29.57 -66.93 5.76
N ASN A 404 28.95 -66.92 4.58
CA ASN A 404 28.42 -65.69 4.00
C ASN A 404 27.26 -65.11 4.82
N LEU A 405 26.37 -65.95 5.37
CA LEU A 405 25.30 -65.49 6.28
C LEU A 405 25.86 -64.73 7.48
N LEU A 406 26.92 -65.24 8.10
CA LEU A 406 27.57 -64.58 9.24
C LEU A 406 28.21 -63.25 8.83
N LYS A 407 28.85 -63.17 7.66
CA LYS A 407 29.38 -61.91 7.12
C LYS A 407 28.30 -60.86 6.86
N ILE A 408 27.16 -61.28 6.32
CA ILE A 408 26.03 -60.38 6.06
C ILE A 408 25.42 -59.91 7.38
N ALA A 409 25.22 -60.80 8.34
CA ALA A 409 24.69 -60.45 9.66
C ALA A 409 25.61 -59.45 10.36
N SER A 410 26.92 -59.63 10.20
CA SER A 410 27.94 -58.72 10.72
C SER A 410 27.84 -57.32 10.11
N GLN A 411 27.65 -57.24 8.79
CA GLN A 411 27.52 -55.96 8.09
C GLN A 411 26.19 -55.27 8.40
N LEU A 412 25.10 -56.03 8.47
CA LEU A 412 23.78 -55.50 8.84
C LEU A 412 23.83 -54.93 10.25
N LEU A 413 24.38 -55.68 11.22
CA LEU A 413 24.57 -55.18 12.57
C LEU A 413 25.46 -53.93 12.62
N ALA A 414 26.57 -53.89 11.87
CA ALA A 414 27.41 -52.68 11.78
C ALA A 414 26.62 -51.48 11.25
N THR A 415 25.80 -51.71 10.23
CA THR A 415 24.95 -50.68 9.60
C THR A 415 23.89 -50.19 10.58
N SER A 416 23.20 -51.09 11.28
CA SER A 416 22.23 -50.77 12.33
C SER A 416 22.89 -50.02 13.50
N LEU A 417 24.10 -50.42 13.92
CA LEU A 417 24.86 -49.72 14.96
C LEU A 417 25.26 -48.31 14.53
N ASN A 418 25.65 -48.12 13.27
CA ASN A 418 25.93 -46.81 12.71
C ASN A 418 24.65 -45.94 12.63
N LEU A 419 23.53 -46.53 12.22
CA LEU A 419 22.22 -45.88 12.25
C LEU A 419 21.81 -45.46 13.67
N ALA A 420 22.21 -46.24 14.67
CA ALA A 420 21.95 -46.00 16.09
C ALA A 420 23.02 -45.14 16.80
N GLN A 421 23.98 -44.53 16.09
CA GLN A 421 25.15 -43.86 16.70
C GLN A 421 24.80 -42.85 17.82
N ASP A 422 23.65 -42.19 17.70
CA ASP A 422 23.15 -41.17 18.64
C ASP A 422 22.08 -41.70 19.61
N ASN A 423 21.86 -43.02 19.67
CA ASN A 423 20.83 -43.67 20.48
C ASN A 423 21.41 -44.84 21.29
N GLN A 424 21.94 -44.52 22.47
CA GLN A 424 22.54 -45.50 23.39
C GLN A 424 21.61 -46.67 23.73
N ASN A 425 20.31 -46.43 23.89
CA ASN A 425 19.34 -47.48 24.17
C ASN A 425 19.17 -48.43 22.98
N ALA A 426 19.17 -47.91 21.75
CA ALA A 426 19.13 -48.74 20.56
C ALA A 426 20.44 -49.52 20.36
N ILE A 427 21.60 -48.89 20.60
CA ILE A 427 22.91 -49.58 20.59
C ILE A 427 22.91 -50.75 21.58
N ALA A 428 22.39 -50.55 22.80
CA ALA A 428 22.29 -51.61 23.80
C ALA A 428 21.37 -52.75 23.34
N LYS A 429 20.23 -52.44 22.72
CA LYS A 429 19.32 -53.45 22.15
C LYS A 429 19.96 -54.23 20.99
N LEU A 430 20.66 -53.55 20.08
CA LEU A 430 21.35 -54.16 18.93
C LEU A 430 22.47 -55.11 19.37
N ASN A 431 23.25 -54.73 20.38
CA ASN A 431 24.30 -55.57 20.96
C ASN A 431 23.77 -56.73 21.82
N ALA A 432 22.50 -56.71 22.20
CA ALA A 432 21.86 -57.78 22.96
C ALA A 432 21.24 -58.88 22.08
N ILE A 433 21.14 -58.67 20.77
CA ILE A 433 20.55 -59.64 19.84
C ILE A 433 21.48 -60.86 19.72
N LYS A 434 20.96 -62.04 20.06
CA LYS A 434 21.68 -63.30 19.94
C LYS A 434 21.54 -63.87 18.53
N TYR A 435 22.65 -64.32 17.94
CA TYR A 435 22.62 -65.06 16.69
C TYR A 435 22.26 -66.52 16.93
N SER A 436 20.98 -66.83 16.77
CA SER A 436 20.45 -68.21 16.84
C SER A 436 20.14 -68.76 15.45
N ASP A 437 19.49 -67.93 14.65
CA ASP A 437 19.18 -68.12 13.24
C ASP A 437 19.28 -66.74 12.56
N PHE A 438 19.73 -66.71 11.31
CA PHE A 438 19.93 -65.45 10.59
C PHE A 438 18.62 -64.65 10.42
N PHE A 439 17.45 -65.29 10.31
CA PHE A 439 16.16 -64.61 10.05
C PHE A 439 15.60 -63.99 11.30
N ALA A 440 15.69 -64.70 12.42
CA ALA A 440 15.40 -64.13 13.73
C ALA A 440 16.30 -62.92 13.97
N PHE A 441 17.60 -63.05 13.68
CA PHE A 441 18.58 -61.98 13.85
C PHE A 441 18.27 -60.74 12.99
N VAL A 442 18.00 -60.90 11.68
CA VAL A 442 17.65 -59.78 10.78
C VAL A 442 16.28 -59.17 11.11
N GLN A 443 15.31 -59.98 11.53
CA GLN A 443 14.00 -59.47 11.94
C GLN A 443 14.11 -58.61 13.21
N ASP A 444 14.88 -59.07 14.19
CA ASP A 444 15.12 -58.32 15.43
C ASP A 444 15.90 -57.03 15.14
N LEU A 445 16.91 -57.08 14.26
CA LEU A 445 17.62 -55.89 13.76
C LEU A 445 16.67 -54.90 13.07
N SER A 446 15.91 -55.37 12.08
CA SER A 446 15.01 -54.53 11.27
C SER A 446 13.92 -53.90 12.13
N ALA A 447 13.43 -54.61 13.15
CA ALA A 447 12.45 -54.05 14.09
C ALA A 447 13.05 -52.90 14.92
N ILE A 448 14.33 -52.98 15.31
CA ILE A 448 15.03 -51.91 16.01
C ILE A 448 15.35 -50.76 15.04
N ASP A 449 15.82 -51.05 13.83
CA ASP A 449 16.09 -50.03 12.79
C ASP A 449 14.84 -49.24 12.43
N ALA A 450 13.70 -49.92 12.23
CA ALA A 450 12.42 -49.29 11.98
C ALA A 450 12.01 -48.36 13.14
N GLN A 451 12.26 -48.75 14.40
CA GLN A 451 12.00 -47.88 15.56
C GLN A 451 12.92 -46.64 15.56
N ILE A 452 14.20 -46.79 15.21
CA ILE A 452 15.15 -45.67 15.11
C ILE A 452 14.71 -44.71 14.00
N LEU A 453 14.42 -45.24 12.82
CA LEU A 453 13.98 -44.45 11.66
C LEU A 453 12.65 -43.75 11.92
N ALA A 454 11.68 -44.42 12.52
CA ALA A 454 10.41 -43.83 12.89
C ALA A 454 10.61 -42.70 13.91
N SER A 455 11.44 -42.92 14.93
CA SER A 455 11.76 -41.90 15.93
C SER A 455 12.40 -40.66 15.30
N LYS A 456 13.33 -40.87 14.35
CA LYS A 456 13.97 -39.78 13.60
C LYS A 456 12.96 -39.00 12.77
N GLN A 457 12.13 -39.69 11.97
CA GLN A 457 11.11 -39.05 11.13
C GLN A 457 10.08 -38.27 11.95
N ILE A 458 9.63 -38.81 13.08
CA ILE A 458 8.70 -38.13 13.99
C ILE A 458 9.32 -36.84 14.55
N LYS A 459 10.58 -36.89 15.00
CA LYS A 459 11.28 -35.71 15.53
C LYS A 459 11.50 -34.63 14.49
N GLU A 460 11.97 -35.02 13.30
CA GLU A 460 12.19 -34.11 12.17
C GLU A 460 10.87 -33.44 11.75
N PHE A 461 9.79 -34.21 11.70
CA PHE A 461 8.45 -33.69 11.41
C PHE A 461 7.96 -32.70 12.48
N PHE A 462 8.05 -33.04 13.77
CA PHE A 462 7.62 -32.11 14.81
C PHE A 462 8.51 -30.87 14.88
N ALA A 463 9.81 -30.98 14.59
CA ALA A 463 10.69 -29.83 14.52
C ALA A 463 10.27 -28.85 13.42
N SER A 464 9.89 -29.33 12.23
CA SER A 464 9.41 -28.47 11.14
C SER A 464 8.05 -27.83 11.46
N GLU A 465 7.14 -28.56 12.11
CA GLU A 465 5.86 -27.98 12.56
C GLU A 465 6.06 -26.94 13.68
N VAL A 466 7.12 -27.05 14.51
CA VAL A 466 7.48 -25.99 15.46
C VAL A 466 7.97 -24.73 14.76
N GLU A 467 8.69 -24.80 13.65
CA GLU A 467 9.07 -23.61 12.88
C GLU A 467 7.83 -22.86 12.34
N ILE A 468 6.79 -23.59 11.95
CA ILE A 468 5.50 -22.99 11.55
C ILE A 468 4.84 -22.31 12.76
N LEU A 469 4.82 -22.97 13.92
CA LEU A 469 4.34 -22.39 15.18
C LEU A 469 5.06 -21.08 15.54
N GLN A 470 6.39 -21.03 15.36
CA GLN A 470 7.20 -19.84 15.64
C GLN A 470 6.74 -18.64 14.82
N LYS A 471 6.57 -18.81 13.50
CA LYS A 471 6.09 -17.74 12.61
C LYS A 471 4.67 -17.25 12.97
N GLN A 472 3.78 -18.16 13.37
CA GLN A 472 2.43 -17.80 13.81
C GLN A 472 2.46 -17.04 15.14
N PHE A 473 3.29 -17.47 16.08
CA PHE A 473 3.47 -16.78 17.35
C PHE A 473 4.05 -15.37 17.15
N GLU A 474 5.05 -15.19 16.29
CA GLU A 474 5.59 -13.87 15.94
C GLU A 474 4.51 -12.95 15.35
N THR A 475 3.65 -13.50 14.50
CA THR A 475 2.51 -12.78 13.94
C THR A 475 1.52 -12.37 15.04
N SER A 476 1.21 -13.27 15.96
CA SER A 476 0.38 -12.99 17.14
C SER A 476 0.98 -11.86 17.98
N ALA A 477 2.30 -11.90 18.20
CA ALA A 477 3.02 -10.90 18.98
C ALA A 477 2.97 -9.51 18.34
N ASN A 478 3.13 -9.43 17.01
CA ASN A 478 3.01 -8.17 16.28
C ASN A 478 1.57 -7.63 16.33
N ASN A 479 0.57 -8.49 16.15
CA ASN A 479 -0.83 -8.12 16.23
C ASN A 479 -1.22 -7.62 17.63
N SER A 480 -0.70 -8.23 18.69
CA SER A 480 -0.86 -7.77 20.07
C SER A 480 -0.36 -6.34 20.27
N LYS A 481 0.78 -5.99 19.66
CA LYS A 481 1.34 -4.62 19.70
C LYS A 481 0.44 -3.62 18.97
N ILE A 482 -0.03 -3.97 17.77
CA ILE A 482 -0.94 -3.11 16.97
C ILE A 482 -2.23 -2.80 17.75
N LEU A 483 -2.70 -3.76 18.54
CA LEU A 483 -3.92 -3.62 19.34
C LEU A 483 -3.68 -3.04 20.74
N ASN A 484 -2.44 -2.68 21.08
CA ASN A 484 -2.04 -2.23 22.42
C ASN A 484 -2.50 -3.19 23.54
N LEU A 485 -2.58 -4.49 23.24
CA LEU A 485 -2.83 -5.50 24.24
C LEU A 485 -1.56 -5.63 25.07
N THR A 486 -1.66 -5.35 26.38
CA THR A 486 -0.54 -5.56 27.30
C THR A 486 -0.17 -7.04 27.25
N PRO A 487 1.03 -7.42 26.78
CA PRO A 487 1.45 -8.80 26.84
C PRO A 487 1.52 -9.16 28.30
N ASP A 488 0.71 -10.13 28.73
CA ASP A 488 0.91 -10.66 30.08
C ASP A 488 2.33 -11.26 30.17
N SER A 489 2.88 -11.32 31.38
CA SER A 489 4.17 -11.95 31.69
C SER A 489 4.32 -13.35 31.05
N GLU A 490 3.20 -14.03 30.84
CA GLU A 490 3.08 -15.32 30.18
C GLU A 490 3.43 -15.25 28.67
N PHE A 491 3.01 -14.21 27.96
CA PHE A 491 3.27 -14.03 26.52
C PHE A 491 4.77 -13.89 26.21
N THR A 492 5.51 -13.19 27.07
CA THR A 492 6.97 -13.00 26.92
C THR A 492 7.75 -14.27 27.26
N LYS A 493 7.29 -15.03 28.26
CA LYS A 493 7.87 -16.33 28.62
C LYS A 493 7.69 -17.35 27.48
N GLN A 494 6.52 -17.36 26.84
CA GLN A 494 6.17 -18.23 25.72
C GLN A 494 7.09 -18.04 24.49
N ALA A 495 7.46 -16.80 24.16
CA ALA A 495 8.39 -16.52 23.06
C ALA A 495 9.75 -17.20 23.26
N ASN A 496 10.27 -17.15 24.49
CA ASN A 496 11.54 -17.76 24.85
C ASN A 496 11.48 -19.30 24.86
N ASP A 497 10.34 -19.87 25.22
CA ASP A 497 10.12 -21.31 25.23
C ASP A 497 9.98 -21.88 23.81
N LEU A 498 9.28 -21.17 22.90
CA LEU A 498 9.16 -21.54 21.48
C LEU A 498 10.50 -21.58 20.76
N ASN A 499 11.34 -20.57 20.96
CA ASN A 499 12.64 -20.45 20.28
C ASN A 499 13.62 -21.56 20.66
N LYS A 500 13.42 -22.20 21.81
CA LYS A 500 14.25 -23.32 22.28
C LYS A 500 13.61 -24.68 21.99
N LEU A 501 12.36 -24.72 21.52
CA LEU A 501 11.58 -25.95 21.42
C LEU A 501 12.08 -26.88 20.30
N SER A 502 12.44 -26.38 19.12
CA SER A 502 12.92 -27.22 18.01
C SER A 502 14.19 -28.00 18.39
N ALA A 503 15.16 -27.31 19.01
CA ALA A 503 16.38 -27.95 19.50
C ALA A 503 16.10 -28.96 20.63
N LYS A 504 15.16 -28.65 21.54
CA LYS A 504 14.70 -29.60 22.58
C LYS A 504 14.03 -30.84 21.99
N ILE A 505 13.21 -30.70 20.95
CA ILE A 505 12.52 -31.81 20.28
C ILE A 505 13.52 -32.78 19.64
N LEU A 506 14.52 -32.26 18.92
CA LEU A 506 15.54 -33.10 18.29
C LEU A 506 16.34 -33.89 19.34
N ALA A 507 16.68 -33.26 20.47
CA ALA A 507 17.42 -33.88 21.56
C ALA A 507 16.58 -34.81 22.47
N GLN A 508 15.26 -34.70 22.46
CA GLN A 508 14.37 -35.44 23.37
C GLN A 508 14.33 -36.94 23.02
N SER A 509 14.50 -37.83 24.00
CA SER A 509 14.47 -39.28 23.76
C SER A 509 13.06 -39.87 23.77
N ASP A 510 12.13 -39.30 24.54
CA ASP A 510 10.73 -39.76 24.61
C ASP A 510 9.84 -39.01 23.60
N LEU A 511 9.40 -39.73 22.56
CA LEU A 511 8.51 -39.19 21.52
C LEU A 511 7.15 -38.72 22.05
N ASN A 512 6.70 -39.26 23.18
CA ASN A 512 5.45 -38.82 23.81
C ASN A 512 5.62 -37.41 24.38
N VAL A 513 6.78 -37.12 24.99
CA VAL A 513 7.12 -35.79 25.49
C VAL A 513 7.25 -34.80 24.33
N VAL A 514 7.79 -35.22 23.18
CA VAL A 514 7.84 -34.38 21.96
C VAL A 514 6.44 -33.94 21.54
N ALA A 515 5.50 -34.89 21.41
CA ALA A 515 4.13 -34.58 21.02
C ALA A 515 3.41 -33.71 22.06
N ASP A 516 3.59 -33.99 23.36
CA ASP A 516 2.96 -33.23 24.44
C ASP A 516 3.45 -31.78 24.49
N GLN A 517 4.76 -31.56 24.31
CA GLN A 517 5.33 -30.22 24.29
C GLN A 517 4.85 -29.42 23.07
N PHE A 518 4.82 -30.04 21.89
CA PHE A 518 4.24 -29.42 20.69
C PHE A 518 2.77 -29.06 20.93
N ALA A 519 1.97 -30.01 21.41
CA ALA A 519 0.55 -29.85 21.72
C ALA A 519 0.28 -28.68 22.68
N SER A 520 1.06 -28.60 23.76
CA SER A 520 0.96 -27.54 24.76
C SER A 520 1.20 -26.17 24.13
N VAL A 521 2.27 -26.04 23.36
CA VAL A 521 2.65 -24.78 22.73
C VAL A 521 1.67 -24.37 21.64
N ALA A 522 1.19 -25.32 20.84
CA ALA A 522 0.17 -25.07 19.84
C ALA A 522 -1.13 -24.53 20.46
N ASN A 523 -1.56 -25.09 21.59
CA ASN A 523 -2.75 -24.61 22.29
C ASN A 523 -2.55 -23.21 22.89
N GLN A 524 -1.34 -22.89 23.36
CA GLN A 524 -1.00 -21.54 23.83
C GLN A 524 -1.07 -20.50 22.70
N VAL A 525 -0.45 -20.78 21.54
CA VAL A 525 -0.54 -19.91 20.36
C VAL A 525 -1.99 -19.68 19.96
N ARG A 526 -2.78 -20.76 19.90
CA ARG A 526 -4.22 -20.69 19.61
C ARG A 526 -4.98 -19.82 20.61
N HIS A 527 -4.68 -19.93 21.90
CA HIS A 527 -5.32 -19.11 22.93
C HIS A 527 -5.00 -17.63 22.71
N ASN A 528 -3.74 -17.30 22.47
CA ASN A 528 -3.28 -15.94 22.17
C ASN A 528 -4.00 -15.37 20.94
N ASP A 529 -4.12 -16.17 19.89
CA ASP A 529 -4.85 -15.81 18.67
C ASP A 529 -6.34 -15.52 18.95
N LYS A 530 -7.01 -16.30 19.80
CA LYS A 530 -8.38 -16.01 20.23
C LYS A 530 -8.50 -14.69 20.98
N VAL A 531 -7.53 -14.37 21.84
CA VAL A 531 -7.49 -13.09 22.57
C VAL A 531 -7.35 -11.92 21.59
N ILE A 532 -6.46 -12.05 20.61
CA ILE A 532 -6.26 -11.07 19.54
C ILE A 532 -7.54 -10.92 18.70
N LEU A 533 -8.16 -12.03 18.28
CA LEU A 533 -9.40 -12.01 17.50
C LEU A 533 -10.54 -11.38 18.28
N ASN A 534 -10.68 -11.65 19.58
CA ASN A 534 -11.68 -11.00 20.44
C ASN A 534 -11.47 -9.48 20.50
N ALA A 535 -10.22 -9.01 20.65
CA ALA A 535 -9.91 -7.59 20.66
C ALA A 535 -10.19 -6.93 19.29
N LEU A 536 -9.83 -7.60 18.20
CA LEU A 536 -10.15 -7.17 16.83
C LEU A 536 -11.65 -7.10 16.59
N PHE A 537 -12.39 -8.12 17.03
CA PHE A 537 -13.82 -8.20 16.85
C PHE A 537 -14.53 -7.03 17.55
N LYS A 538 -14.14 -6.72 18.79
CA LYS A 538 -14.62 -5.52 19.50
C LYS A 538 -14.26 -4.23 18.77
N SER A 539 -13.02 -4.13 18.27
CA SER A 539 -12.60 -2.94 17.50
C SER A 539 -13.38 -2.79 16.20
N LEU A 540 -13.72 -3.89 15.52
CA LEU A 540 -14.57 -3.89 14.33
C LEU A 540 -15.99 -3.46 14.68
N GLU A 541 -16.58 -3.99 15.76
CA GLU A 541 -17.90 -3.57 16.21
C GLU A 541 -17.96 -2.06 16.46
N THR A 542 -16.92 -1.47 17.06
CA THR A 542 -16.82 -0.01 17.23
C THR A 542 -16.75 0.75 15.91
N GLU A 543 -15.94 0.30 14.94
CA GLU A 543 -15.81 0.98 13.65
C GLU A 543 -17.08 0.87 12.79
N PHE A 544 -17.76 -0.28 12.82
CA PHE A 544 -19.01 -0.52 12.09
C PHE A 544 -20.25 0.03 12.79
N ALA A 545 -20.13 0.50 14.03
CA ALA A 545 -21.17 1.25 14.72
C ALA A 545 -21.18 2.75 14.38
N LYS A 546 -20.13 3.28 13.73
CA LYS A 546 -20.08 4.70 13.33
C LYS A 546 -21.04 4.96 12.17
N ASP A 547 -21.87 6.00 12.28
CA ASP A 547 -22.87 6.34 11.26
C ASP A 547 -22.26 6.55 9.86
N THR A 548 -21.02 7.04 9.80
CA THR A 548 -20.25 7.26 8.56
C THR A 548 -20.03 6.00 7.74
N ILE A 549 -20.08 4.81 8.34
CA ILE A 549 -19.87 3.54 7.62
C ILE A 549 -21.05 3.18 6.71
N SER A 550 -22.22 3.80 6.92
CA SER A 550 -23.43 3.58 6.11
C SER A 550 -23.25 3.95 4.63
N ALA A 551 -22.34 4.88 4.33
CA ALA A 551 -21.96 5.23 2.96
C ALA A 551 -21.10 4.16 2.26
N SER A 552 -20.76 3.06 2.94
CA SER A 552 -19.96 1.94 2.41
C SER A 552 -20.72 0.59 2.45
N PRO A 553 -21.82 0.41 1.69
CA PRO A 553 -22.72 -0.75 1.80
C PRO A 553 -22.06 -2.08 1.43
N GLN A 554 -21.09 -2.08 0.51
CA GLN A 554 -20.30 -3.27 0.15
C GLN A 554 -19.48 -3.79 1.34
N LEU A 555 -18.86 -2.87 2.09
CA LEU A 555 -18.04 -3.20 3.25
C LEU A 555 -18.90 -3.71 4.42
N GLN A 556 -20.09 -3.13 4.63
CA GLN A 556 -21.06 -3.65 5.60
C GLN A 556 -21.55 -5.06 5.25
N LYS A 557 -21.85 -5.34 3.97
CA LYS A 557 -22.23 -6.68 3.52
C LYS A 557 -21.12 -7.69 3.79
N GLN A 558 -19.86 -7.32 3.54
CA GLN A 558 -18.71 -8.16 3.83
C GLN A 558 -18.53 -8.42 5.34
N TYR A 559 -18.66 -7.38 6.18
CA TYR A 559 -18.59 -7.55 7.63
C TYR A 559 -19.72 -8.43 8.16
N ASN A 560 -20.97 -8.24 7.73
CA ASN A 560 -22.10 -9.04 8.18
C ASN A 560 -21.94 -10.53 7.84
N LEU A 561 -21.32 -10.86 6.70
CA LEU A 561 -21.00 -12.24 6.33
C LEU A 561 -19.98 -12.87 7.29
N LEU A 562 -18.96 -12.10 7.70
CA LEU A 562 -17.84 -12.60 8.50
C LEU A 562 -18.04 -12.44 10.01
N LYS A 563 -18.98 -11.59 10.43
CA LYS A 563 -19.27 -11.28 11.84
C LYS A 563 -19.51 -12.54 12.67
N THR A 564 -20.35 -13.44 12.15
CA THR A 564 -20.67 -14.71 12.81
C THR A 564 -19.45 -15.60 12.95
N ILE A 565 -18.59 -15.64 11.92
CA ILE A 565 -17.35 -16.44 11.95
C ILE A 565 -16.38 -15.89 13.00
N PHE A 566 -16.16 -14.57 13.04
CA PHE A 566 -15.30 -13.95 14.04
C PHE A 566 -15.83 -14.21 15.46
N HIS A 567 -17.14 -14.06 15.66
CA HIS A 567 -17.79 -14.33 16.93
C HIS A 567 -17.62 -15.80 17.35
N ASP A 568 -17.95 -16.75 16.47
CA ASP A 568 -17.88 -18.18 16.74
C ASP A 568 -16.44 -18.60 17.06
N TYR A 569 -15.45 -18.08 16.34
CA TYR A 569 -14.05 -18.45 16.53
C TYR A 569 -13.43 -17.86 17.79
N SER A 570 -13.91 -16.68 18.22
CA SER A 570 -13.42 -15.99 19.40
C SER A 570 -14.04 -16.51 20.71
N GLN A 571 -15.10 -17.33 20.64
CA GLN A 571 -15.74 -17.89 21.83
C GLN A 571 -14.80 -18.78 22.66
N PRO A 572 -14.98 -18.81 24.00
CA PRO A 572 -14.23 -19.70 24.89
C PRO A 572 -14.27 -21.16 24.43
N TYR A 573 -15.44 -21.64 24.02
CA TYR A 573 -15.67 -23.03 23.60
C TYR A 573 -15.42 -23.29 22.10
N SER A 574 -14.89 -22.33 21.35
CA SER A 574 -14.58 -22.50 19.92
C SER A 574 -13.62 -23.65 19.63
N THR A 575 -13.93 -24.49 18.62
CA THR A 575 -13.04 -25.53 18.07
C THR A 575 -12.05 -25.03 17.02
N ALA A 576 -11.95 -23.71 16.79
CA ALA A 576 -11.13 -23.16 15.71
C ALA A 576 -9.65 -23.56 15.82
N SER A 577 -9.02 -24.11 14.78
CA SER A 577 -7.59 -24.47 14.81
C SER A 577 -6.68 -23.24 14.85
N ARG A 578 -5.36 -23.42 15.09
CA ARG A 578 -4.41 -22.30 15.01
C ARG A 578 -4.45 -21.63 13.65
N LEU A 579 -4.39 -22.43 12.59
CA LEU A 579 -4.45 -21.94 11.21
C LEU A 579 -5.72 -21.14 10.92
N GLU A 580 -6.87 -21.57 11.47
CA GLU A 580 -8.15 -20.86 11.35
C GLU A 580 -8.16 -19.46 11.95
N LEU A 581 -7.33 -19.27 12.97
CA LEU A 581 -7.22 -18.01 13.67
C LEU A 581 -6.09 -17.17 13.09
N SER A 582 -4.88 -17.71 12.91
CA SER A 582 -3.67 -16.99 12.52
C SER A 582 -3.05 -17.42 11.18
N ALA A 583 -2.93 -16.42 10.28
CA ALA A 583 -2.02 -16.43 9.14
C ALA A 583 -1.65 -14.99 8.73
N GLN A 584 -0.51 -14.83 8.05
CA GLN A 584 -0.09 -13.56 7.43
C GLN A 584 -0.67 -13.38 6.02
N THR A 585 -0.91 -14.48 5.31
CA THR A 585 -1.44 -14.50 3.94
C THR A 585 -2.36 -15.70 3.75
N PRO A 586 -3.48 -15.54 3.03
CA PRO A 586 -4.37 -16.66 2.73
C PRO A 586 -3.68 -17.68 1.83
N SER A 587 -3.94 -18.97 2.06
CA SER A 587 -3.62 -20.00 1.06
C SER A 587 -4.50 -19.76 -0.18
N VAL A 588 -3.96 -20.03 -1.38
CA VAL A 588 -4.66 -19.82 -2.67
C VAL A 588 -5.98 -20.61 -2.77
N GLN A 589 -6.18 -21.60 -1.89
CA GLN A 589 -7.34 -22.50 -1.92
C GLN A 589 -8.41 -22.22 -0.85
N THR A 590 -8.14 -21.43 0.20
CA THR A 590 -9.02 -21.38 1.39
C THR A 590 -9.10 -20.00 2.06
N ALA A 591 -9.61 -19.00 1.33
CA ALA A 591 -9.80 -17.66 1.88
C ALA A 591 -10.73 -17.61 3.13
N SER A 592 -11.52 -18.64 3.45
CA SER A 592 -12.41 -18.69 4.63
C SER A 592 -11.70 -18.95 5.97
N ASP A 593 -10.44 -19.40 5.95
CA ASP A 593 -9.84 -20.07 7.10
C ASP A 593 -8.88 -19.18 7.89
N HIS A 594 -8.96 -17.84 7.83
CA HIS A 594 -7.97 -16.99 8.53
C HIS A 594 -8.61 -15.75 9.18
N ALA A 595 -9.23 -15.95 10.33
CA ALA A 595 -10.08 -14.94 10.97
C ALA A 595 -9.34 -13.65 11.36
N ILE A 596 -8.14 -13.73 11.97
CA ILE A 596 -7.39 -12.53 12.39
C ILE A 596 -6.99 -11.67 11.19
N TYR A 597 -6.52 -12.28 10.10
CA TYR A 597 -6.14 -11.57 8.88
C TYR A 597 -7.32 -10.80 8.28
N HIS A 598 -8.46 -11.47 8.10
CA HIS A 598 -9.67 -10.82 7.59
C HIS A 598 -10.20 -9.73 8.51
N ALA A 599 -10.15 -9.98 9.82
CA ALA A 599 -10.56 -8.98 10.80
C ALA A 599 -9.69 -7.72 10.71
N PHE A 600 -8.36 -7.85 10.59
CA PHE A 600 -7.47 -6.71 10.34
C PHE A 600 -7.78 -6.02 9.01
N SER A 601 -7.85 -6.77 7.90
CA SER A 601 -8.08 -6.18 6.57
C SER A 601 -9.39 -5.38 6.52
N ILE A 602 -10.46 -5.91 7.10
CA ILE A 602 -11.76 -5.24 7.15
C ILE A 602 -11.73 -4.04 8.10
N ARG A 603 -11.01 -4.15 9.23
CA ARG A 603 -10.83 -3.04 10.17
C ARG A 603 -10.11 -1.86 9.52
N GLU A 604 -9.03 -2.12 8.80
CA GLU A 604 -8.28 -1.10 8.08
C GLU A 604 -9.14 -0.38 7.04
N LYS A 605 -9.87 -1.15 6.22
CA LYS A 605 -10.84 -0.61 5.26
C LYS A 605 -11.92 0.23 5.95
N ALA A 606 -12.43 -0.23 7.10
CA ALA A 606 -13.46 0.49 7.84
C ALA A 606 -12.94 1.81 8.43
N ILE A 607 -11.73 1.82 9.01
CA ILE A 607 -11.12 3.05 9.55
C ILE A 607 -10.90 4.10 8.44
N LEU A 608 -10.37 3.68 7.30
CA LEU A 608 -10.16 4.56 6.15
C LEU A 608 -11.49 5.08 5.60
N ALA A 609 -12.46 4.18 5.38
CA ALA A 609 -13.79 4.56 4.89
C ALA A 609 -14.51 5.53 5.85
N ASN A 610 -14.49 5.27 7.16
CA ASN A 610 -15.07 6.18 8.15
C ASN A 610 -14.44 7.57 8.11
N SER A 611 -13.11 7.64 8.01
CA SER A 611 -12.39 8.92 7.92
C SER A 611 -12.72 9.67 6.62
N THR A 612 -12.69 8.98 5.49
CA THR A 612 -13.05 9.54 4.17
C THR A 612 -14.50 10.02 4.14
N ASN A 613 -15.44 9.22 4.64
CA ASN A 613 -16.87 9.56 4.67
C ASN A 613 -17.15 10.72 5.65
N SER A 614 -16.42 10.81 6.78
CA SER A 614 -16.49 11.96 7.67
C SER A 614 -16.06 13.25 6.98
N ILE A 615 -14.95 13.23 6.24
CA ILE A 615 -14.45 14.39 5.46
C ILE A 615 -15.47 14.79 4.39
N GLN A 616 -16.11 13.82 3.73
CA GLN A 616 -17.17 14.09 2.74
C GLN A 616 -18.40 14.74 3.37
N SER A 617 -18.88 14.22 4.51
CA SER A 617 -20.01 14.81 5.24
C SER A 617 -19.70 16.24 5.68
N SER A 618 -18.54 16.47 6.30
CA SER A 618 -18.11 17.81 6.70
C SER A 618 -17.96 18.77 5.52
N SER A 619 -17.55 18.26 4.34
CA SER A 619 -17.53 19.07 3.12
C SER A 619 -18.95 19.53 2.73
N SER A 620 -19.93 18.62 2.77
CA SER A 620 -21.33 18.96 2.49
C SER A 620 -21.90 19.99 3.48
N ASP A 621 -21.55 19.88 4.77
CA ASP A 621 -21.97 20.85 5.79
C ASP A 621 -21.35 22.24 5.56
N LEU A 622 -20.07 22.29 5.17
CA LEU A 622 -19.38 23.53 4.83
C LEU A 622 -19.96 24.19 3.58
N GLU A 623 -20.32 23.42 2.55
CA GLU A 623 -21.05 23.94 1.38
C GLU A 623 -22.35 24.65 1.82
N GLN A 624 -23.14 24.04 2.72
CA GLN A 624 -24.35 24.67 3.25
C GLN A 624 -24.07 25.92 4.10
N ILE A 625 -23.03 25.92 4.94
CA ILE A 625 -22.64 27.10 5.73
C ILE A 625 -22.24 28.26 4.80
N ILE A 626 -21.49 27.99 3.73
CA ILE A 626 -21.14 28.98 2.72
C ILE A 626 -22.41 29.51 2.05
N GLU A 627 -23.33 28.63 1.64
CA GLU A 627 -24.61 29.03 1.05
C GLU A 627 -25.45 29.91 1.97
N GLN A 628 -25.46 29.64 3.28
CA GLN A 628 -26.17 30.44 4.27
C GLN A 628 -25.46 31.76 4.61
N THR A 629 -24.13 31.82 4.51
CA THR A 629 -23.33 33.02 4.78
C THR A 629 -23.40 34.02 3.62
N TYR A 630 -23.47 33.54 2.38
CA TYR A 630 -23.56 34.33 1.14
C TYR A 630 -24.98 34.28 0.54
N LYS A 631 -25.99 34.67 1.34
CA LYS A 631 -27.42 34.65 0.94
C LYS A 631 -27.76 35.60 -0.23
N ASP A 632 -26.91 36.58 -0.55
CA ASP A 632 -27.14 37.57 -1.61
C ASP A 632 -26.67 37.11 -3.00
N LEU A 633 -27.45 37.40 -4.04
CA LEU A 633 -27.20 37.01 -5.43
C LEU A 633 -26.04 37.75 -6.11
N SER A 634 -25.47 38.78 -5.46
CA SER A 634 -24.39 39.63 -5.99
C SER A 634 -22.99 39.00 -5.91
N ASP A 635 -22.81 37.94 -5.12
CA ASP A 635 -21.48 37.45 -4.69
C ASP A 635 -21.09 36.11 -5.34
N LYS A 636 -21.54 35.88 -6.59
CA LYS A 636 -21.45 34.56 -7.26
C LYS A 636 -20.04 33.99 -7.33
N ASP A 637 -19.05 34.81 -7.63
CA ASP A 637 -17.68 34.33 -7.90
C ASP A 637 -16.93 33.93 -6.61
N ALA A 638 -17.02 34.75 -5.56
CA ALA A 638 -16.40 34.45 -4.26
C ALA A 638 -17.04 33.20 -3.62
N LYS A 639 -18.37 33.11 -3.68
CA LYS A 639 -19.12 31.94 -3.20
C LYS A 639 -18.70 30.65 -3.92
N GLN A 640 -18.58 30.68 -5.26
CA GLN A 640 -18.24 29.49 -6.04
C GLN A 640 -16.81 28.99 -5.75
N ASN A 641 -15.82 29.91 -5.62
CA ASN A 641 -14.44 29.54 -5.29
C ASN A 641 -14.34 28.83 -3.93
N LEU A 642 -15.11 29.27 -2.92
CA LEU A 642 -15.15 28.62 -1.61
C LEU A 642 -15.75 27.21 -1.69
N ILE A 643 -16.80 27.00 -2.50
CA ILE A 643 -17.41 25.68 -2.72
C ILE A 643 -16.43 24.72 -3.42
N ASP A 644 -15.73 25.18 -4.45
CA ASP A 644 -14.78 24.35 -5.21
C ASP A 644 -13.62 23.86 -4.32
N GLN A 645 -13.13 24.72 -3.42
CA GLN A 645 -12.10 24.35 -2.44
C GLN A 645 -12.59 23.26 -1.47
N VAL A 646 -13.85 23.34 -1.02
CA VAL A 646 -14.46 22.33 -0.15
C VAL A 646 -14.59 20.97 -0.88
N ARG A 647 -14.98 20.98 -2.16
CA ARG A 647 -15.05 19.77 -3.00
C ARG A 647 -13.69 19.15 -3.29
N HIS A 648 -12.63 19.96 -3.33
CA HIS A 648 -11.27 19.48 -3.47
C HIS A 648 -10.86 18.60 -2.28
N TYR A 649 -11.18 18.98 -1.04
CA TYR A 649 -10.88 18.17 0.15
C TYR A 649 -11.56 16.79 0.11
N ALA A 650 -12.84 16.72 -0.29
CA ALA A 650 -13.56 15.46 -0.46
C ALA A 650 -12.93 14.55 -1.53
N SER A 651 -12.45 15.13 -2.62
CA SER A 651 -11.79 14.40 -3.72
C SER A 651 -10.41 13.88 -3.31
N GLN A 652 -9.62 14.70 -2.60
CA GLN A 652 -8.32 14.32 -2.07
C GLN A 652 -8.43 13.14 -1.10
N ALA A 653 -9.43 13.13 -0.22
CA ALA A 653 -9.66 12.01 0.70
C ALA A 653 -9.91 10.68 -0.03
N LYS A 654 -10.69 10.67 -1.12
CA LYS A 654 -10.90 9.46 -1.95
C LYS A 654 -9.61 8.99 -2.63
N LEU A 655 -8.79 9.91 -3.12
CA LEU A 655 -7.51 9.57 -3.75
C LEU A 655 -6.54 8.94 -2.74
N ILE A 656 -6.46 9.47 -1.52
CA ILE A 656 -5.64 8.90 -0.43
C ILE A 656 -6.11 7.49 -0.08
N GLU A 657 -7.42 7.26 0.02
CA GLU A 657 -7.99 5.94 0.30
C GLU A 657 -7.59 4.90 -0.77
N GLN A 658 -7.61 5.28 -2.05
CA GLN A 658 -7.36 4.39 -3.20
C GLN A 658 -5.87 4.20 -3.55
N ASP A 659 -4.95 4.97 -2.96
CA ASP A 659 -3.53 4.89 -3.30
C ASP A 659 -2.90 3.58 -2.78
N ASN A 660 -2.44 2.72 -3.68
CA ASN A 660 -1.81 1.44 -3.32
C ASN A 660 -0.35 1.59 -2.83
N ASN A 661 0.26 2.77 -2.99
CA ASN A 661 1.65 3.01 -2.57
C ASN A 661 1.78 3.49 -1.12
N LEU A 662 0.67 3.89 -0.50
CA LEU A 662 0.65 4.36 0.89
C LEU A 662 0.25 3.23 1.85
N ASN A 663 0.98 3.11 2.95
CA ASN A 663 0.59 2.22 4.06
C ASN A 663 -0.54 2.83 4.92
N LEU A 664 -1.10 2.05 5.85
CA LEU A 664 -2.23 2.48 6.68
C LEU A 664 -1.92 3.74 7.50
N GLU A 665 -0.76 3.80 8.17
CA GLU A 665 -0.37 4.94 9.01
C GLU A 665 -0.23 6.22 8.17
N GLN A 666 0.37 6.13 6.99
CA GLN A 666 0.52 7.24 6.05
C GLN A 666 -0.84 7.76 5.57
N LYS A 667 -1.75 6.86 5.20
CA LYS A 667 -3.11 7.25 4.79
C LYS A 667 -3.87 7.95 5.92
N GLN A 668 -3.80 7.43 7.14
CA GLN A 668 -4.44 8.04 8.30
C GLN A 668 -3.87 9.44 8.61
N ALA A 669 -2.55 9.60 8.57
CA ALA A 669 -1.91 10.89 8.79
C ALA A 669 -2.33 11.94 7.74
N GLN A 670 -2.36 11.56 6.46
CA GLN A 670 -2.78 12.45 5.39
C GLN A 670 -4.28 12.81 5.48
N LEU A 671 -5.16 11.85 5.78
CA LEU A 671 -6.58 12.12 6.00
C LEU A 671 -6.80 13.05 7.22
N GLN A 672 -6.03 12.88 8.29
CA GLN A 672 -6.08 13.77 9.45
C GLN A 672 -5.62 15.20 9.12
N GLN A 673 -4.62 15.34 8.24
CA GLN A 673 -4.19 16.64 7.73
C GLN A 673 -5.31 17.33 6.93
N VAL A 674 -5.99 16.60 6.03
CA VAL A 674 -7.16 17.11 5.28
C VAL A 674 -8.26 17.58 6.23
N LYS A 675 -8.55 16.79 7.28
CA LYS A 675 -9.53 17.18 8.30
C LYS A 675 -9.12 18.46 9.06
N THR A 676 -7.84 18.61 9.35
CA THR A 676 -7.31 19.82 10.02
C THR A 676 -7.47 21.05 9.12
N TRP A 677 -7.19 20.92 7.82
CA TRP A 677 -7.43 22.00 6.86
C TRP A 677 -8.90 22.40 6.76
N GLN A 678 -9.84 21.44 6.79
CA GLN A 678 -11.28 21.74 6.82
C GLN A 678 -11.70 22.55 8.05
N GLU A 679 -11.19 22.22 9.24
CA GLU A 679 -11.51 22.98 10.47
C GLU A 679 -10.93 24.40 10.46
N ILE A 680 -9.69 24.56 9.97
CA ILE A 680 -9.10 25.90 9.77
C ILE A 680 -9.95 26.70 8.80
N PHE A 681 -10.31 26.10 7.66
CA PHE A 681 -11.15 26.74 6.66
C PHE A 681 -12.50 27.17 7.24
N LYS A 682 -13.18 26.30 8.01
CA LYS A 682 -14.44 26.61 8.71
C LYS A 682 -14.35 27.86 9.58
N SER A 683 -13.27 28.00 10.37
CA SER A 683 -13.07 29.15 11.25
C SER A 683 -12.87 30.47 10.50
N LYS A 684 -12.48 30.41 9.22
CA LYS A 684 -12.17 31.56 8.38
C LYS A 684 -13.33 32.01 7.47
N ILE A 685 -14.42 31.25 7.36
CA ILE A 685 -15.57 31.57 6.49
C ILE A 685 -16.18 32.95 6.82
N ALA A 686 -16.40 33.26 8.11
CA ALA A 686 -16.98 34.54 8.52
C ALA A 686 -16.02 35.73 8.26
N PHE A 687 -14.72 35.53 8.48
CA PHE A 687 -13.70 36.54 8.17
C PHE A 687 -13.55 36.77 6.67
N ALA A 688 -13.70 35.71 5.86
CA ALA A 688 -13.74 35.82 4.40
C ALA A 688 -14.95 36.64 3.93
N LYS A 689 -16.13 36.47 4.56
CA LYS A 689 -17.30 37.29 4.28
C LYS A 689 -17.12 38.75 4.72
N ASP A 690 -16.61 38.99 5.92
CA ASP A 690 -16.35 40.35 6.43
C ASP A 690 -15.30 41.08 5.59
N LEU A 691 -14.26 40.38 5.12
CA LEU A 691 -13.27 40.92 4.19
C LEU A 691 -13.89 41.23 2.82
N ASP A 692 -14.77 40.36 2.29
CA ASP A 692 -15.54 40.62 1.07
C ASP A 692 -16.47 41.84 1.20
N ASP A 693 -17.12 42.01 2.36
CA ASP A 693 -17.94 43.18 2.66
C ASP A 693 -17.11 44.45 2.78
N SER A 694 -15.94 44.40 3.42
CA SER A 694 -14.99 45.53 3.45
C SER A 694 -14.46 45.85 2.05
N ILE A 695 -14.27 44.86 1.17
CA ILE A 695 -13.91 45.09 -0.24
C ILE A 695 -15.05 45.83 -0.96
N LYS A 696 -16.31 45.46 -0.73
CA LYS A 696 -17.48 46.16 -1.29
C LYS A 696 -17.63 47.57 -0.72
N GLU A 697 -17.46 47.74 0.58
CA GLU A 697 -17.51 49.04 1.25
C GLU A 697 -16.39 49.97 0.76
N ALA A 698 -15.16 49.46 0.65
CA ALA A 698 -14.05 50.17 0.02
C ALA A 698 -14.37 50.55 -1.43
N THR A 699 -15.01 49.66 -2.18
CA THR A 699 -15.44 49.95 -3.56
C THR A 699 -16.49 51.06 -3.58
N ASN A 700 -17.53 50.97 -2.74
CA ASN A 700 -18.59 51.97 -2.63
C ASN A 700 -18.07 53.34 -2.17
N ILE A 701 -17.12 53.38 -1.22
CA ILE A 701 -16.52 54.63 -0.73
C ILE A 701 -15.62 55.26 -1.80
N LEU A 702 -14.82 54.45 -2.51
CA LEU A 702 -14.04 54.93 -3.65
C LEU A 702 -14.93 55.46 -4.77
N ASP A 703 -16.05 54.78 -5.07
CA ASP A 703 -17.01 55.19 -6.09
C ASP A 703 -17.84 56.43 -5.68
N ALA A 704 -18.26 56.52 -4.41
CA ALA A 704 -19.05 57.66 -3.89
C ALA A 704 -18.24 58.96 -3.83
N ASN A 705 -16.94 58.86 -3.59
CA ASN A 705 -16.01 60.01 -3.55
C ASN A 705 -15.27 60.20 -4.88
N GLU A 706 -15.63 59.45 -5.93
CA GLU A 706 -15.00 59.52 -7.26
C GLU A 706 -15.19 60.90 -7.92
N ASN A 707 -16.16 61.71 -7.44
CA ASN A 707 -16.48 63.03 -7.99
C ASN A 707 -16.63 64.14 -6.93
N ASP A 708 -16.20 63.92 -5.67
CA ASP A 708 -16.16 64.97 -4.64
C ASP A 708 -14.83 65.73 -4.72
N ASP A 709 -14.86 66.91 -5.35
CA ASP A 709 -13.67 67.75 -5.59
C ASP A 709 -12.90 68.11 -4.31
N ILE A 710 -13.58 68.15 -3.14
CA ILE A 710 -12.96 68.41 -1.84
C ILE A 710 -12.28 67.13 -1.34
N ALA A 711 -12.95 65.97 -1.40
CA ALA A 711 -12.36 64.71 -0.94
C ALA A 711 -11.17 64.26 -1.80
N ILE A 712 -11.27 64.40 -3.13
CA ILE A 712 -10.22 64.05 -4.10
C ILE A 712 -8.98 64.92 -3.93
N THR A 713 -9.15 66.21 -3.64
CA THR A 713 -8.04 67.15 -3.50
C THR A 713 -7.37 67.08 -2.12
N TYR A 714 -8.15 66.85 -1.05
CA TYR A 714 -7.64 66.93 0.32
C TYR A 714 -7.32 65.57 0.99
N PHE A 715 -7.74 64.42 0.43
CA PHE A 715 -7.52 63.06 0.99
C PHE A 715 -6.96 62.00 0.01
N ALA A 716 -6.21 62.42 -1.01
CA ALA A 716 -5.72 61.52 -2.08
C ALA A 716 -4.78 60.38 -1.60
N LYS A 717 -4.04 60.59 -0.50
CA LYS A 717 -3.12 59.58 0.05
C LYS A 717 -3.90 58.42 0.67
N GLU A 718 -4.91 58.76 1.45
CA GLU A 718 -5.82 57.85 2.14
C GLU A 718 -6.59 56.98 1.14
N MET A 719 -7.06 57.56 0.02
CA MET A 719 -7.74 56.79 -1.04
C MET A 719 -6.83 55.77 -1.75
N LYS A 720 -5.53 56.07 -1.94
CA LYS A 720 -4.58 55.12 -2.55
C LYS A 720 -4.29 53.92 -1.65
N GLU A 721 -4.15 54.17 -0.34
CA GLU A 721 -3.92 53.12 0.65
C GLU A 721 -5.07 52.10 0.70
N ILE A 722 -6.32 52.57 0.62
CA ILE A 722 -7.52 51.73 0.51
C ILE A 722 -7.48 50.84 -0.74
N MET A 723 -7.03 51.36 -1.89
CA MET A 723 -6.96 50.62 -3.15
C MET A 723 -5.94 49.48 -3.12
N ASP A 724 -4.75 49.71 -2.56
CA ASP A 724 -3.70 48.70 -2.45
C ASP A 724 -4.10 47.58 -1.47
N LEU A 725 -4.72 47.92 -0.34
CA LEU A 725 -5.24 46.97 0.64
C LEU A 725 -6.39 46.12 0.07
N LYS A 726 -7.27 46.71 -0.75
CA LYS A 726 -8.31 45.99 -1.49
C LYS A 726 -7.73 44.88 -2.39
N LYS A 727 -6.63 45.14 -3.08
CA LYS A 727 -6.00 44.13 -3.96
C LYS A 727 -5.41 42.96 -3.17
N GLN A 728 -4.74 43.23 -2.05
CA GLN A 728 -4.21 42.19 -1.17
C GLN A 728 -5.32 41.31 -0.59
N ALA A 729 -6.46 41.93 -0.22
CA ALA A 729 -7.65 41.23 0.24
C ALA A 729 -8.24 40.27 -0.81
N GLN A 730 -8.28 40.68 -2.09
CA GLN A 730 -8.76 39.84 -3.19
C GLN A 730 -7.86 38.61 -3.45
N GLU A 731 -6.54 38.75 -3.29
CA GLU A 731 -5.60 37.63 -3.43
C GLU A 731 -5.73 36.64 -2.26
N ALA A 732 -5.89 37.15 -1.04
CA ALA A 732 -6.07 36.32 0.17
C ALA A 732 -7.34 35.45 0.12
N LEU A 733 -8.42 35.93 -0.52
CA LEU A 733 -9.68 35.19 -0.67
C LEU A 733 -9.61 34.01 -1.67
N LYS A 734 -8.55 33.88 -2.47
CA LYS A 734 -8.37 32.73 -3.38
C LYS A 734 -7.95 31.45 -2.66
N ASN A 735 -7.29 31.57 -1.50
CA ASN A 735 -6.89 30.42 -0.69
C ASN A 735 -6.99 30.75 0.82
N PRO A 736 -8.20 30.96 1.34
CA PRO A 736 -8.38 31.43 2.71
C PRO A 736 -8.01 30.36 3.75
N GLY A 737 -7.92 29.08 3.37
CA GLY A 737 -7.54 27.97 4.24
C GLY A 737 -6.05 27.86 4.54
N ASP A 738 -5.20 28.65 3.87
CA ASP A 738 -3.76 28.67 4.12
C ASP A 738 -3.45 29.27 5.50
N ALA A 739 -2.51 28.68 6.23
CA ALA A 739 -2.11 29.13 7.56
C ALA A 739 -1.38 30.48 7.51
N ASP A 740 -0.67 30.77 6.41
CA ASP A 740 0.16 31.97 6.26
C ASP A 740 -0.64 33.21 5.80
N VAL A 741 -1.94 33.03 5.49
CA VAL A 741 -2.83 34.12 5.04
C VAL A 741 -3.55 34.77 6.23
N ASP A 742 -3.18 36.03 6.53
CA ASP A 742 -3.74 36.86 7.61
C ASP A 742 -4.96 37.69 7.15
N LEU A 743 -6.11 37.04 7.05
CA LEU A 743 -7.38 37.69 6.68
C LEU A 743 -7.78 38.81 7.66
N VAL A 744 -7.48 38.64 8.95
CA VAL A 744 -7.90 39.60 10.00
C VAL A 744 -7.04 40.85 9.96
N GLY A 745 -5.71 40.72 9.85
CA GLY A 745 -4.81 41.86 9.77
C GLY A 745 -5.01 42.69 8.50
N ILE A 746 -5.31 42.06 7.37
CA ILE A 746 -5.66 42.77 6.12
C ILE A 746 -6.99 43.52 6.29
N ASN A 747 -8.01 42.88 6.86
CA ASN A 747 -9.32 43.48 7.06
C ASN A 747 -9.28 44.69 8.03
N ASN A 748 -8.54 44.58 9.14
CA ASN A 748 -8.41 45.65 10.12
C ASN A 748 -7.74 46.89 9.51
N LYS A 749 -6.64 46.71 8.77
CA LYS A 749 -5.97 47.81 8.07
C LYS A 749 -6.90 48.50 7.08
N LEU A 750 -7.71 47.73 6.35
CA LEU A 750 -8.68 48.26 5.41
C LEU A 750 -9.77 49.08 6.13
N LYS A 751 -10.34 48.58 7.23
CA LYS A 751 -11.35 49.30 8.03
C LYS A 751 -10.80 50.56 8.71
N GLU A 752 -9.58 50.52 9.22
CA GLU A 752 -8.90 51.69 9.81
C GLU A 752 -8.69 52.81 8.79
N ALA A 753 -8.25 52.46 7.58
CA ALA A 753 -8.07 53.42 6.50
C ALA A 753 -9.41 54.06 6.07
N LEU A 754 -10.50 53.29 6.04
CA LEU A 754 -11.84 53.81 5.75
C LEU A 754 -12.36 54.79 6.83
N ALA A 755 -12.10 54.51 8.10
CA ALA A 755 -12.55 55.36 9.22
C ALA A 755 -11.77 56.68 9.36
N ASP A 756 -10.45 56.66 9.11
CA ASP A 756 -9.61 57.86 9.14
C ASP A 756 -10.07 58.88 8.08
N LEU A 757 -10.42 58.42 6.88
CA LEU A 757 -10.98 59.24 5.81
C LEU A 757 -12.28 59.94 6.26
N GLY A 758 -13.22 59.20 6.86
CA GLY A 758 -14.50 59.75 7.32
C GLY A 758 -14.36 60.85 8.39
N ASN A 759 -13.42 60.69 9.32
CA ASN A 759 -13.19 61.67 10.40
C ASN A 759 -12.60 62.99 9.91
N LYS A 760 -11.72 62.94 8.90
CA LYS A 760 -11.07 64.13 8.37
C LYS A 760 -12.02 64.99 7.54
N ILE A 761 -13.02 64.38 6.89
CA ILE A 761 -14.05 65.09 6.10
C ILE A 761 -14.93 65.99 7.01
N THR A 762 -15.24 65.56 8.24
CA THR A 762 -16.19 66.28 9.14
C THR A 762 -15.70 67.59 9.79
N LYS A 763 -14.43 68.03 9.64
CA LYS A 763 -13.84 69.12 10.44
C LYS A 763 -13.50 70.45 9.71
N ALA A 764 -13.89 70.66 8.45
CA ALA A 764 -13.43 71.83 7.66
C ALA A 764 -14.42 73.03 7.62
N GLY A 765 -13.95 74.27 7.87
CA GLY A 765 -14.72 75.53 7.77
C GLY A 765 -13.90 76.71 7.21
N SER A 766 -14.56 77.64 6.50
CA SER A 766 -14.02 78.64 5.52
C SER A 766 -12.81 79.53 5.88
N GLY A 767 -12.36 79.62 7.13
CA GLY A 767 -11.04 80.22 7.45
C GLY A 767 -9.86 79.29 7.11
N SER A 768 -10.07 77.97 7.17
CA SER A 768 -9.08 76.97 6.77
C SER A 768 -8.94 76.87 5.25
N THR A 769 -9.99 77.19 4.50
CA THR A 769 -10.01 77.11 3.03
C THR A 769 -9.03 78.09 2.38
N ALA A 770 -9.02 79.36 2.78
CA ALA A 770 -8.07 80.34 2.25
C ALA A 770 -6.61 80.01 2.63
N ALA A 771 -6.36 79.52 3.85
CA ALA A 771 -5.03 79.10 4.28
C ALA A 771 -4.53 77.85 3.53
N ALA A 772 -5.40 76.87 3.29
CA ALA A 772 -5.10 75.68 2.49
C ALA A 772 -4.83 76.04 1.02
N ILE A 773 -5.62 76.95 0.45
CA ILE A 773 -5.41 77.47 -0.91
C ILE A 773 -4.06 78.20 -1.01
N LYS A 774 -3.74 79.10 -0.06
CA LYS A 774 -2.42 79.78 -0.02
C LYS A 774 -1.26 78.80 0.12
N LYS A 775 -1.41 77.74 0.92
CA LYS A 775 -0.41 76.66 1.00
C LYS A 775 -0.25 75.94 -0.34
N GLN A 776 -1.34 75.60 -1.01
CA GLN A 776 -1.29 74.94 -2.31
C GLN A 776 -0.72 75.82 -3.42
N ILE A 777 -0.98 77.14 -3.40
CA ILE A 777 -0.31 78.12 -4.27
C ILE A 777 1.21 78.03 -4.06
N LYS A 778 1.66 78.12 -2.80
CA LYS A 778 3.08 78.00 -2.46
C LYS A 778 3.67 76.67 -2.92
N ASP A 779 3.04 75.54 -2.63
CA ASP A 779 3.55 74.22 -3.00
C ASP A 779 3.62 74.03 -4.53
N THR A 780 2.72 74.66 -5.29
CA THR A 780 2.67 74.56 -6.75
C THR A 780 3.69 75.47 -7.45
N PHE A 781 3.86 76.71 -6.95
CA PHE A 781 4.76 77.69 -7.56
C PHE A 781 6.19 77.61 -7.02
N ALA A 782 6.42 77.22 -5.76
CA ALA A 782 7.74 77.21 -5.12
C ALA A 782 8.83 76.44 -5.89
N PRO A 783 8.57 75.24 -6.45
CA PRO A 783 9.58 74.52 -7.24
C PRO A 783 9.98 75.23 -8.54
N LYS A 784 9.18 76.21 -9.00
CA LYS A 784 9.35 76.92 -10.27
C LYS A 784 9.85 78.35 -10.10
N ARG A 785 10.12 78.78 -8.86
CA ARG A 785 10.64 80.11 -8.56
C ARG A 785 12.09 80.22 -9.03
N ILE A 786 12.38 81.28 -9.77
CA ILE A 786 13.76 81.63 -10.16
C ILE A 786 14.31 82.52 -9.04
N ASN A 787 15.46 82.15 -8.46
CA ASN A 787 16.10 82.86 -7.35
C ASN A 787 15.21 83.03 -6.10
N GLY A 788 14.22 82.15 -5.92
CA GLY A 788 13.33 82.14 -4.75
C GLY A 788 12.26 83.24 -4.73
N GLN A 789 12.18 84.10 -5.75
CA GLN A 789 11.20 85.18 -5.83
C GLN A 789 9.86 84.70 -6.41
N GLU A 790 8.76 85.23 -5.87
CA GLU A 790 7.40 84.94 -6.36
C GLU A 790 7.17 85.58 -7.72
N SER A 791 6.54 84.87 -8.65
CA SER A 791 6.19 85.44 -9.95
C SER A 791 5.06 86.46 -9.82
N LEU A 792 4.91 87.33 -10.82
CA LEU A 792 3.83 88.33 -10.83
C LEU A 792 2.45 87.65 -10.77
N MET A 793 2.29 86.47 -11.38
CA MET A 793 1.05 85.68 -11.30
C MET A 793 0.82 85.11 -9.90
N GLU A 794 1.86 84.59 -9.25
CA GLU A 794 1.80 84.08 -7.87
C GLU A 794 1.40 85.18 -6.88
N GLN A 795 2.01 86.36 -6.98
CA GLN A 795 1.71 87.50 -6.11
C GLN A 795 0.27 88.00 -6.27
N LYS A 796 -0.21 88.13 -7.52
CA LYS A 796 -1.57 88.61 -7.80
C LYS A 796 -2.64 87.58 -7.43
N LEU A 797 -2.36 86.28 -7.60
CA LEU A 797 -3.26 85.21 -7.17
C LEU A 797 -3.38 85.15 -5.63
N ASN A 798 -2.26 85.27 -4.91
CA ASN A 798 -2.25 85.34 -3.45
C ASN A 798 -3.10 86.53 -2.95
N LYS A 799 -2.98 87.68 -3.60
CA LYS A 799 -3.77 88.88 -3.30
C LYS A 799 -5.26 88.68 -3.58
N ALA A 800 -5.63 88.10 -4.72
CA ALA A 800 -7.04 87.85 -5.06
C ALA A 800 -7.74 86.89 -4.08
N ILE A 801 -7.04 85.83 -3.63
CA ILE A 801 -7.55 84.92 -2.59
C ILE A 801 -7.70 85.63 -1.23
N GLU A 802 -6.78 86.53 -0.92
CA GLU A 802 -6.85 87.35 0.31
C GLU A 802 -7.99 88.36 0.27
N ASP A 803 -8.22 89.01 -0.86
CA ASP A 803 -9.34 89.94 -1.05
C ASP A 803 -10.69 89.23 -0.90
N LEU A 804 -10.86 88.01 -1.45
CA LEU A 804 -12.06 87.20 -1.25
C LEU A 804 -12.22 86.71 0.21
N ALA A 805 -11.12 86.41 0.90
CA ALA A 805 -11.16 86.02 2.32
C ALA A 805 -11.61 87.19 3.20
N ASN A 806 -11.16 88.40 2.86
CA ASN A 806 -11.61 89.64 3.49
C ASN A 806 -13.07 89.95 3.14
N GLU A 807 -13.52 89.70 1.90
CA GLU A 807 -14.94 89.81 1.48
C GLU A 807 -15.83 88.86 2.29
N ALA A 808 -15.42 87.60 2.49
CA ALA A 808 -16.15 86.62 3.31
C ALA A 808 -16.24 87.07 4.78
N LYS A 809 -15.17 87.65 5.31
CA LYS A 809 -15.12 88.17 6.68
C LYS A 809 -16.05 89.39 6.84
N ALA A 810 -15.96 90.35 5.93
CA ALA A 810 -16.81 91.54 5.92
C ALA A 810 -18.30 91.18 5.77
N ASN A 811 -18.64 90.16 4.97
CA ASN A 811 -20.01 89.71 4.82
C ASN A 811 -20.60 89.12 6.12
N ARG A 812 -19.78 88.44 6.94
CA ARG A 812 -20.20 87.97 8.29
C ARG A 812 -20.49 89.12 9.25
N GLU A 813 -19.68 90.18 9.15
CA GLU A 813 -19.75 91.37 9.99
C GLU A 813 -20.80 92.39 9.50
N SER A 814 -21.50 92.12 8.38
CA SER A 814 -22.52 93.01 7.80
C SER A 814 -23.88 92.97 8.51
N ASP A 815 -24.72 93.98 8.28
CA ASP A 815 -26.09 94.07 8.82
C ASP A 815 -27.13 93.20 8.07
N LYS A 816 -26.68 92.32 7.16
CA LYS A 816 -27.55 91.42 6.38
C LYS A 816 -28.18 90.31 7.25
N THR A 817 -29.31 89.73 6.82
CA THR A 817 -29.91 88.56 7.51
C THR A 817 -29.02 87.32 7.41
N GLU A 818 -29.14 86.36 8.32
CA GLU A 818 -28.31 85.14 8.32
C GLU A 818 -28.44 84.35 7.01
N THR A 819 -29.64 84.27 6.44
CA THR A 819 -29.88 83.66 5.12
C THR A 819 -29.17 84.43 4.01
N GLN A 820 -29.21 85.77 4.02
CA GLN A 820 -28.48 86.59 3.04
C GLN A 820 -26.96 86.48 3.23
N LYS A 821 -26.46 86.40 4.47
CA LYS A 821 -25.05 86.17 4.78
C LYS A 821 -24.60 84.80 4.27
N GLN A 822 -25.41 83.76 4.43
CA GLN A 822 -25.13 82.42 3.94
C GLN A 822 -25.09 82.39 2.40
N LEU A 823 -26.09 82.94 1.71
CA LEU A 823 -26.12 83.04 0.25
C LEU A 823 -24.91 83.81 -0.32
N GLU A 824 -24.56 84.94 0.30
CA GLU A 824 -23.40 85.73 -0.11
C GLU A 824 -22.08 85.02 0.21
N ASN A 825 -22.00 84.27 1.32
CA ASN A 825 -20.84 83.45 1.62
C ASN A 825 -20.70 82.27 0.64
N ASP A 826 -21.80 81.69 0.16
CA ASP A 826 -21.75 80.62 -0.83
C ASP A 826 -21.31 81.14 -2.21
N LYS A 827 -21.72 82.35 -2.60
CA LYS A 827 -21.15 83.05 -3.76
C LYS A 827 -19.65 83.32 -3.60
N ILE A 828 -19.21 83.77 -2.42
CA ILE A 828 -17.77 84.00 -2.16
C ILE A 828 -16.98 82.69 -2.17
N LYS A 829 -17.54 81.58 -1.66
CA LYS A 829 -16.95 80.24 -1.79
C LYS A 829 -16.84 79.81 -3.25
N ASN A 830 -17.84 80.10 -4.09
CA ASN A 830 -17.78 79.80 -5.53
C ASN A 830 -16.69 80.62 -6.22
N LYS A 831 -16.53 81.91 -5.89
CA LYS A 831 -15.41 82.75 -6.37
C LYS A 831 -14.06 82.17 -5.96
N MET A 832 -13.90 81.74 -4.71
CA MET A 832 -12.67 81.09 -4.23
C MET A 832 -12.39 79.76 -4.92
N PHE A 833 -13.42 78.95 -5.17
CA PHE A 833 -13.31 77.68 -5.89
C PHE A 833 -12.82 77.89 -7.32
N ILE A 834 -13.37 78.87 -8.04
CA ILE A 834 -12.96 79.19 -9.41
C ILE A 834 -11.48 79.60 -9.47
N LEU A 835 -11.01 80.41 -8.50
CA LEU A 835 -9.59 80.78 -8.41
C LEU A 835 -8.70 79.60 -7.99
N HIS A 836 -9.18 78.72 -7.11
CA HIS A 836 -8.47 77.51 -6.71
C HIS A 836 -8.25 76.55 -7.88
N GLN A 837 -9.28 76.31 -8.69
CA GLN A 837 -9.19 75.49 -9.91
C GLN A 837 -8.20 76.08 -10.93
N SER A 838 -7.94 77.37 -10.86
CA SER A 838 -7.03 78.08 -11.76
C SER A 838 -5.55 78.03 -11.33
N ILE A 839 -5.21 77.57 -10.11
CA ILE A 839 -3.83 77.61 -9.57
C ILE A 839 -2.83 76.87 -10.47
N LYS A 840 -3.14 75.62 -10.82
CA LYS A 840 -2.25 74.77 -11.61
C LYS A 840 -2.15 75.24 -13.08
N PRO A 841 -3.27 75.56 -13.77
CA PRO A 841 -3.23 76.22 -15.08
C PRO A 841 -2.44 77.53 -15.09
N LEU A 842 -2.60 78.41 -14.09
CA LEU A 842 -1.83 79.66 -13.98
C LEU A 842 -0.33 79.41 -13.77
N SER A 843 0.03 78.42 -12.96
CA SER A 843 1.43 78.03 -12.77
C SER A 843 2.05 77.49 -14.06
N TYR A 844 1.29 76.73 -14.85
CA TYR A 844 1.76 76.28 -16.16
C TYR A 844 1.79 77.42 -17.16
N LEU A 845 0.84 78.35 -17.14
CA LEU A 845 0.84 79.53 -18.02
C LEU A 845 2.10 80.37 -17.79
N ASP A 846 2.49 80.58 -16.53
CA ASP A 846 3.73 81.27 -16.16
C ASP A 846 4.99 80.51 -16.61
N SER A 847 4.94 79.17 -16.63
CA SER A 847 6.06 78.33 -17.10
C SER A 847 6.18 78.31 -18.62
N GLU A 848 5.07 78.05 -19.32
CA GLU A 848 5.00 77.97 -20.77
C GLU A 848 5.26 79.32 -21.43
N LYS A 849 4.82 80.43 -20.82
CA LYS A 849 5.18 81.78 -21.30
C LYS A 849 6.69 81.97 -21.29
N LYS A 850 7.37 81.62 -20.19
CA LYS A 850 8.84 81.70 -20.07
C LYS A 850 9.55 80.75 -21.02
N TYR A 851 9.02 79.54 -21.21
CA TYR A 851 9.60 78.62 -22.17
C TYR A 851 9.46 79.14 -23.61
N LEU A 852 8.28 79.64 -23.98
CA LEU A 852 8.08 80.25 -25.30
C LEU A 852 8.94 81.51 -25.50
N GLU A 853 9.17 82.32 -24.46
CA GLU A 853 10.10 83.46 -24.50
C GLU A 853 11.55 83.01 -24.76
N ASN A 854 11.99 81.93 -24.11
CA ASN A 854 13.32 81.36 -24.34
C ASN A 854 13.43 80.75 -25.73
N ASP A 855 12.46 79.93 -26.13
CA ASP A 855 12.42 79.29 -27.45
C ASP A 855 12.40 80.36 -28.55
N LEU A 856 11.62 81.44 -28.39
CA LEU A 856 11.60 82.56 -29.34
C LEU A 856 12.96 83.29 -29.40
N ASN A 857 13.63 83.46 -28.27
CA ASN A 857 14.95 84.08 -28.24
C ASN A 857 16.01 83.21 -28.93
N ASP A 858 15.94 81.90 -28.74
CA ASP A 858 16.85 80.97 -29.40
C ASP A 858 16.52 80.86 -30.90
N ALA A 859 15.25 80.85 -31.28
CA ALA A 859 14.82 80.89 -32.67
C ALA A 859 15.23 82.16 -33.41
N LYS A 860 15.23 83.32 -32.73
CA LYS A 860 15.77 84.57 -33.31
C LYS A 860 17.28 84.48 -33.56
N LYS A 861 18.04 83.85 -32.66
CA LYS A 861 19.49 83.61 -32.87
C LYS A 861 19.73 82.62 -34.00
N HIS A 862 18.94 81.54 -34.04
CA HIS A 862 19.03 80.51 -35.08
C HIS A 862 18.67 81.09 -36.46
N LEU A 863 17.60 81.87 -36.55
CA LEU A 863 17.21 82.61 -37.75
C LEU A 863 18.36 83.49 -38.28
N ALA A 864 19.05 84.23 -37.40
CA ALA A 864 20.19 85.07 -37.82
C ALA A 864 21.35 84.23 -38.40
N LYS A 865 21.60 83.05 -37.83
CA LYS A 865 22.57 82.09 -38.35
C LYS A 865 22.14 81.52 -39.70
N LEU A 866 20.89 81.09 -39.84
CA LEU A 866 20.32 80.54 -41.07
C LEU A 866 20.31 81.54 -42.23
N VAL A 867 20.04 82.82 -41.96
CA VAL A 867 20.17 83.88 -42.97
C VAL A 867 21.60 83.98 -43.50
N THR A 868 22.60 83.82 -42.63
CA THR A 868 24.01 83.87 -43.03
C THR A 868 24.36 82.65 -43.89
N GLU A 869 24.02 81.45 -43.42
CA GLU A 869 24.31 80.19 -44.11
C GLU A 869 23.57 80.05 -45.45
N ALA A 870 22.30 80.49 -45.53
CA ALA A 870 21.53 80.43 -46.77
C ALA A 870 22.11 81.36 -47.86
N ASN A 871 22.75 82.47 -47.47
CA ASN A 871 23.39 83.37 -48.43
C ASN A 871 24.68 82.77 -49.03
N GLU A 872 25.33 81.84 -48.34
CA GLU A 872 26.52 81.11 -48.81
C GLU A 872 26.19 79.99 -49.79
N LEU A 873 24.91 79.57 -49.89
CA LEU A 873 24.46 78.61 -50.90
C LEU A 873 24.64 79.16 -52.33
N PRO A 874 24.95 78.31 -53.33
CA PRO A 874 25.05 78.71 -54.73
C PRO A 874 23.73 79.29 -55.26
N GLU A 875 23.80 80.25 -56.18
CA GLU A 875 22.63 80.83 -56.82
C GLU A 875 21.82 79.78 -57.59
N GLY A 876 20.53 79.66 -57.26
CA GLY A 876 19.64 78.65 -57.81
C GLY A 876 18.32 78.51 -57.05
N GLU A 877 17.44 77.64 -57.54
CA GLU A 877 16.08 77.46 -57.02
C GLU A 877 16.06 77.05 -55.53
N LEU A 878 16.97 76.16 -55.12
CA LEU A 878 17.07 75.69 -53.73
C LEU A 878 17.47 76.80 -52.74
N LYS A 879 18.31 77.76 -53.17
CA LYS A 879 18.64 78.94 -52.37
C LYS A 879 17.42 79.84 -52.19
N GLN A 880 16.65 80.06 -53.26
CA GLN A 880 15.43 80.86 -53.20
C GLN A 880 14.37 80.23 -52.29
N GLN A 881 14.16 78.92 -52.39
CA GLN A 881 13.23 78.18 -51.53
C GLN A 881 13.65 78.25 -50.04
N THR A 882 14.95 78.12 -49.74
CA THR A 882 15.46 78.26 -48.37
C THR A 882 15.22 79.68 -47.83
N LEU A 883 15.46 80.72 -48.64
CA LEU A 883 15.24 82.11 -48.25
C LEU A 883 13.75 82.46 -48.05
N GLU A 884 12.84 81.85 -48.81
CA GLU A 884 11.39 82.01 -48.60
C GLU A 884 10.94 81.42 -47.26
N LYS A 885 11.42 80.21 -46.93
CA LYS A 885 11.13 79.56 -45.64
C LYS A 885 11.69 80.35 -44.46
N ILE A 886 12.86 80.96 -44.60
CA ILE A 886 13.43 81.89 -43.61
C ILE A 886 12.50 83.09 -43.35
N LYS A 887 11.90 83.68 -44.39
CA LYS A 887 10.94 84.79 -44.24
C LYS A 887 9.66 84.36 -43.52
N GLU A 888 9.18 83.13 -43.77
CA GLU A 888 8.03 82.58 -43.07
C GLU A 888 8.30 82.42 -41.57
N LEU A 889 9.46 81.87 -41.20
CA LEU A 889 9.89 81.76 -39.80
C LEU A 889 10.01 83.14 -39.12
N GLN A 890 10.51 84.15 -39.84
CA GLN A 890 10.58 85.52 -39.32
C GLN A 890 9.18 86.09 -38.97
N LYS A 891 8.19 85.86 -39.84
CA LYS A 891 6.80 86.29 -39.61
C LYS A 891 6.17 85.55 -38.42
N ILE A 892 6.45 84.26 -38.26
CA ILE A 892 5.99 83.46 -37.10
C ILE A 892 6.58 84.03 -35.81
N ASN A 893 7.88 84.35 -35.80
CA ASN A 893 8.55 84.95 -34.63
C ASN A 893 7.89 86.26 -34.17
N GLU A 894 7.49 87.13 -35.12
CA GLU A 894 6.78 88.38 -34.82
C GLU A 894 5.37 88.14 -34.25
N GLN A 895 4.65 87.15 -34.79
CA GLN A 895 3.32 86.76 -34.30
C GLN A 895 3.39 86.19 -32.87
N ILE A 896 4.39 85.36 -32.60
CA ILE A 896 4.61 84.78 -31.27
C ILE A 896 4.98 85.86 -30.26
N GLN A 897 5.86 86.81 -30.62
CA GLN A 897 6.19 87.95 -29.76
C GLN A 897 4.93 88.73 -29.37
N SER A 898 4.05 89.02 -30.33
CA SER A 898 2.80 89.74 -30.08
C SER A 898 1.85 89.01 -29.12
N LYS A 899 1.84 87.66 -29.15
CA LYS A 899 1.05 86.84 -28.21
C LYS A 899 1.61 86.88 -26.78
N ILE A 900 2.94 86.85 -26.63
CA ILE A 900 3.60 86.96 -25.31
C ILE A 900 3.25 88.33 -24.68
N ASP A 901 3.37 89.41 -25.46
CA ASP A 901 3.09 90.78 -25.01
C ASP A 901 1.60 90.96 -24.62
N ALA A 902 0.68 90.27 -25.31
CA ALA A 902 -0.75 90.29 -24.97
C ALA A 902 -1.04 89.67 -23.59
N ILE A 903 -0.30 88.63 -23.20
CA ILE A 903 -0.47 87.97 -21.89
C ILE A 903 0.08 88.83 -20.75
N ASP A 904 1.16 89.56 -20.96
CA ASP A 904 1.66 90.51 -19.95
C ASP A 904 0.65 91.62 -19.64
N ASN A 905 -0.04 92.11 -20.67
CA ASN A 905 -1.09 93.12 -20.54
C ASN A 905 -2.37 92.60 -19.88
N LEU A 906 -2.67 91.30 -19.97
CA LEU A 906 -3.85 90.65 -19.34
C LEU A 906 -3.77 90.57 -17.80
N SER A 907 -2.59 90.81 -17.22
CA SER A 907 -2.32 90.58 -15.79
C SER A 907 -3.11 91.46 -14.82
N GLN A 908 -3.86 92.48 -15.26
CA GLN A 908 -4.67 93.33 -14.39
C GLN A 908 -6.03 92.72 -14.03
N ASN A 909 -6.63 91.96 -14.94
CA ASN A 909 -7.98 91.40 -14.73
C ASN A 909 -7.99 89.87 -14.60
N LEU A 910 -6.91 89.17 -14.97
CA LEU A 910 -6.79 87.69 -15.03
C LEU A 910 -7.26 86.92 -13.77
N PHE A 911 -7.29 87.58 -12.62
CA PHE A 911 -7.66 87.00 -11.32
C PHE A 911 -9.08 87.37 -10.87
N ASP A 912 -9.88 87.97 -11.76
CA ASP A 912 -11.32 88.18 -11.56
C ASP A 912 -12.08 86.91 -12.00
N PRO A 913 -12.64 86.12 -11.05
CA PRO A 913 -13.34 84.89 -11.39
C PRO A 913 -14.62 85.12 -12.21
N ALA A 914 -15.12 86.36 -12.32
CA ALA A 914 -16.23 86.74 -13.19
C ALA A 914 -15.86 86.93 -14.66
N VAL A 915 -14.57 87.17 -14.94
CA VAL A 915 -14.07 87.49 -16.28
C VAL A 915 -13.17 86.37 -16.81
N HIS A 916 -12.28 85.85 -15.97
CA HIS A 916 -11.26 84.86 -16.34
C HIS A 916 -11.26 83.69 -15.35
N ASN A 917 -11.53 82.49 -15.86
CA ASN A 917 -11.62 81.25 -15.08
C ASN A 917 -10.68 80.18 -15.67
N LYS A 918 -10.65 78.98 -15.06
CA LYS A 918 -9.82 77.84 -15.49
C LYS A 918 -9.89 77.61 -17.01
N GLY A 919 -11.08 77.61 -17.60
CA GLY A 919 -11.24 77.38 -19.05
C GLY A 919 -10.55 78.42 -19.92
N TYR A 920 -10.68 79.70 -19.54
CA TYR A 920 -9.99 80.79 -20.23
C TYR A 920 -8.46 80.68 -20.09
N ILE A 921 -7.96 80.35 -18.90
CA ILE A 921 -6.53 80.24 -18.62
C ILE A 921 -5.91 79.02 -19.31
N GLU A 922 -6.61 77.90 -19.36
CA GLU A 922 -6.18 76.72 -20.12
C GLU A 922 -6.18 76.95 -21.62
N SER A 923 -7.11 77.75 -22.15
CA SER A 923 -7.08 78.18 -23.56
C SER A 923 -5.79 78.95 -23.86
N LEU A 924 -5.43 79.93 -23.03
CA LEU A 924 -4.19 80.70 -23.18
C LEU A 924 -2.94 79.81 -23.07
N LEU A 925 -2.94 78.85 -22.15
CA LEU A 925 -1.85 77.89 -21.98
C LEU A 925 -1.64 77.04 -23.25
N ARG A 926 -2.75 76.54 -23.82
CA ARG A 926 -2.72 75.74 -25.05
C ARG A 926 -2.26 76.58 -26.24
N ASP A 927 -2.71 77.83 -26.34
CA ASP A 927 -2.27 78.75 -27.39
C ASP A 927 -0.75 78.99 -27.35
N LEU A 928 -0.17 79.08 -26.14
CA LEU A 928 1.28 79.18 -25.95
C LEU A 928 1.99 77.88 -26.34
N ALA A 929 1.55 76.72 -25.85
CA ALA A 929 2.16 75.44 -26.18
C ALA A 929 2.10 75.12 -27.68
N ASN A 930 0.98 75.43 -28.34
CA ASN A 930 0.82 75.31 -29.79
C ASN A 930 1.76 76.28 -30.53
N SER A 931 1.96 77.49 -29.99
CA SER A 931 2.91 78.45 -30.56
C SER A 931 4.36 77.95 -30.46
N ARG A 932 4.73 77.24 -29.37
CA ARG A 932 6.05 76.58 -29.24
C ARG A 932 6.23 75.45 -30.25
N LYS A 933 5.21 74.58 -30.39
CA LYS A 933 5.22 73.48 -31.38
C LYS A 933 5.35 74.04 -32.80
N LEU A 934 4.57 75.07 -33.13
CA LEU A 934 4.62 75.75 -34.43
C LEU A 934 6.01 76.35 -34.69
N LEU A 935 6.60 77.01 -33.69
CA LEU A 935 7.95 77.57 -33.80
C LEU A 935 8.99 76.50 -34.13
N ALA A 936 9.02 75.41 -33.36
CA ALA A 936 9.97 74.31 -33.56
C ALA A 936 9.78 73.59 -34.92
N ILE A 937 8.53 73.43 -35.38
CA ILE A 937 8.22 72.84 -36.70
C ILE A 937 8.78 73.72 -37.82
N GLU A 938 8.55 75.03 -37.76
CA GLU A 938 9.02 75.95 -38.80
C GLU A 938 10.55 76.09 -38.80
N GLU A 939 11.20 76.12 -37.63
CA GLU A 939 12.67 76.04 -37.55
C GLU A 939 13.21 74.78 -38.22
N SER A 940 12.62 73.62 -37.91
CA SER A 940 13.03 72.34 -38.46
C SER A 940 12.82 72.24 -39.98
N LYS A 941 11.72 72.80 -40.51
CA LYS A 941 11.47 72.85 -41.96
C LYS A 941 12.53 73.67 -42.68
N VAL A 942 12.94 74.81 -42.10
CA VAL A 942 13.99 75.66 -42.67
C VAL A 942 15.34 74.94 -42.64
N ASP A 943 15.71 74.35 -41.49
CA ASP A 943 16.95 73.57 -41.35
C ASP A 943 17.01 72.42 -42.36
N LEU A 944 15.93 71.64 -42.49
CA LEU A 944 15.87 70.51 -43.40
C LEU A 944 15.97 70.94 -44.87
N THR A 945 15.34 72.06 -45.24
CA THR A 945 15.45 72.62 -46.60
C THR A 945 16.87 73.08 -46.90
N LYS A 946 17.53 73.73 -45.94
CA LYS A 946 18.93 74.17 -46.06
C LYS A 946 19.89 72.99 -46.17
N GLU A 947 19.80 72.01 -45.27
CA GLU A 947 20.67 70.82 -45.30
C GLU A 947 20.45 70.00 -46.59
N PHE A 948 19.21 69.90 -47.07
CA PHE A 948 18.94 69.30 -48.38
C PHE A 948 19.60 70.08 -49.52
N ALA A 949 19.56 71.41 -49.49
CA ALA A 949 20.24 72.25 -50.47
C ALA A 949 21.77 72.09 -50.45
N ILE A 950 22.37 71.84 -49.28
CA ILE A 950 23.80 71.52 -49.14
C ILE A 950 24.10 70.13 -49.70
N LEU A 951 23.30 69.12 -49.32
CA LEU A 951 23.46 67.76 -49.80
C LEU A 951 23.32 67.66 -51.32
N ALA A 952 22.32 68.32 -51.91
CA ALA A 952 22.09 68.32 -53.36
C ALA A 952 23.28 68.87 -54.17
N GLN A 953 24.16 69.69 -53.57
CA GLN A 953 25.40 70.12 -54.23
C GLN A 953 26.43 68.99 -54.37
N SER A 954 26.35 67.98 -53.50
CA SER A 954 27.20 66.80 -53.49
C SER A 954 26.56 65.60 -54.21
N GLU A 955 25.36 65.77 -54.81
CA GLU A 955 24.66 64.72 -55.54
C GLU A 955 25.43 64.39 -56.84
N LEU A 956 26.08 63.22 -56.86
CA LEU A 956 26.69 62.65 -58.06
C LEU A 956 25.58 62.22 -59.04
N LYS A 957 25.47 62.89 -60.18
CA LYS A 957 24.44 62.52 -61.17
C LYS A 957 24.91 61.26 -61.89
N ALA A 958 23.99 60.37 -62.25
CA ALA A 958 24.29 59.10 -62.93
C ALA A 958 25.11 59.27 -64.24
N ASN A 959 25.08 60.45 -64.86
CA ASN A 959 25.90 60.77 -66.04
C ASN A 959 27.38 61.09 -65.71
N ASP A 960 27.69 61.49 -64.48
CA ASP A 960 29.06 61.85 -64.04
C ASP A 960 29.93 60.60 -63.79
N LEU A 961 29.31 59.42 -63.70
CA LEU A 961 29.97 58.12 -63.44
C LEU A 961 30.40 57.37 -64.74
N LYS A 962 30.31 58.00 -65.91
CA LYS A 962 30.72 57.39 -67.19
C LYS A 962 32.23 57.48 -67.44
N SER A 963 33.04 56.84 -66.60
CA SER A 963 34.38 56.40 -67.00
C SER A 963 34.89 55.23 -66.16
N SER A 964 35.01 54.09 -66.85
CA SER A 964 35.78 52.87 -66.51
C SER A 964 35.43 52.08 -65.24
N GLN A 965 34.81 50.91 -65.49
CA GLN A 965 34.98 49.64 -64.76
C GLN A 965 34.84 49.68 -63.24
N LEU A 966 33.60 49.79 -62.75
CA LEU A 966 33.21 49.31 -61.42
C LEU A 966 31.77 48.81 -61.53
N ASP A 967 31.59 47.49 -61.42
CA ASP A 967 30.29 46.82 -61.45
C ASP A 967 29.46 47.19 -60.20
N GLN A 968 28.49 48.08 -60.44
CA GLN A 968 27.12 48.20 -59.94
C GLN A 968 26.72 48.09 -58.46
N GLU A 969 27.51 47.66 -57.47
CA GLU A 969 27.00 47.57 -56.08
C GLU A 969 27.25 48.78 -55.15
N PRO A 970 28.43 49.45 -55.11
CA PRO A 970 28.65 50.51 -54.12
C PRO A 970 27.87 51.80 -54.41
N PHE A 971 27.56 52.08 -55.68
CA PHE A 971 26.91 53.34 -56.10
C PHE A 971 25.39 53.26 -56.12
N ALA A 972 24.82 52.06 -56.30
CA ALA A 972 23.37 51.85 -56.15
C ALA A 972 22.92 52.16 -54.72
N GLN A 973 23.79 51.89 -53.73
CA GLN A 973 23.53 52.20 -52.34
C GLN A 973 23.55 53.72 -52.08
N LEU A 974 24.48 54.47 -52.67
CA LEU A 974 24.51 55.94 -52.57
C LEU A 974 23.30 56.62 -53.23
N VAL A 975 22.85 56.13 -54.39
CA VAL A 975 21.63 56.62 -55.05
C VAL A 975 20.39 56.23 -54.24
N SER A 976 20.34 54.98 -53.74
CA SER A 976 19.28 54.52 -52.83
C SER A 976 19.24 55.33 -51.55
N ASP A 977 20.38 55.71 -50.98
CA ASP A 977 20.47 56.52 -49.77
C ASP A 977 19.97 57.94 -50.04
N PHE A 978 20.30 58.53 -51.21
CA PHE A 978 19.76 59.83 -51.62
C PHE A 978 18.25 59.79 -51.86
N ASP A 979 17.72 58.72 -52.46
CA ASP A 979 16.28 58.52 -52.66
C ASP A 979 15.56 58.25 -51.33
N LEU A 980 16.19 57.53 -50.40
CA LEU A 980 15.72 57.37 -49.03
C LEU A 980 15.68 58.71 -48.29
N ILE A 981 16.68 59.58 -48.49
CA ILE A 981 16.71 60.94 -47.90
C ILE A 981 15.63 61.82 -48.54
N LYS A 982 15.43 61.77 -49.86
CA LYS A 982 14.32 62.49 -50.55
C LYS A 982 12.97 62.02 -50.03
N LYS A 983 12.80 60.71 -49.85
CA LYS A 983 11.59 60.13 -49.26
C LYS A 983 11.41 60.55 -47.80
N ALA A 984 12.46 60.50 -47.00
CA ALA A 984 12.41 60.94 -45.60
C ALA A 984 12.08 62.44 -45.48
N LYS A 985 12.60 63.29 -46.39
CA LYS A 985 12.21 64.70 -46.50
C LYS A 985 10.72 64.85 -46.83
N ALA A 986 10.23 64.13 -47.84
CA ALA A 986 8.81 64.19 -48.22
C ALA A 986 7.90 63.67 -47.09
N ASP A 987 8.26 62.55 -46.45
CA ASP A 987 7.53 61.98 -45.32
C ASP A 987 7.53 62.95 -44.11
N ALA A 988 8.64 63.66 -43.86
CA ALA A 988 8.74 64.68 -42.81
C ALA A 988 7.92 65.94 -43.15
N GLU A 989 7.91 66.39 -44.41
CA GLU A 989 7.09 67.51 -44.87
C GLU A 989 5.59 67.19 -44.84
N ASP A 990 5.20 65.96 -45.21
CA ASP A 990 3.83 65.46 -45.09
C ASP A 990 3.42 65.32 -43.62
N PHE A 991 4.31 64.79 -42.76
CA PHE A 991 4.08 64.75 -41.32
C PHE A 991 3.88 66.15 -40.75
N ALA A 992 4.74 67.11 -41.12
CA ALA A 992 4.62 68.49 -40.65
C ALA A 992 3.34 69.17 -41.16
N THR A 993 2.92 68.90 -42.40
CA THR A 993 1.68 69.44 -42.97
C THR A 993 0.44 68.83 -42.30
N ASN A 994 0.45 67.52 -42.03
CA ASN A 994 -0.62 66.85 -41.32
C ASN A 994 -0.71 67.31 -39.88
N LEU A 995 0.42 67.45 -39.19
CA LEU A 995 0.47 67.96 -37.81
C LEU A 995 -0.02 69.41 -37.74
N GLN A 996 0.27 70.24 -38.75
CA GLN A 996 -0.25 71.61 -38.81
C GLN A 996 -1.76 71.66 -39.04
N LYS A 997 -2.31 70.77 -39.88
CA LYS A 997 -3.76 70.59 -40.03
C LYS A 997 -4.43 70.05 -38.76
N GLU A 998 -3.75 69.16 -38.03
CA GLU A 998 -4.20 68.69 -36.72
C GLU A 998 -4.26 69.86 -35.72
N ILE A 999 -3.20 70.69 -35.64
CA ILE A 999 -3.19 71.90 -34.81
C ILE A 999 -4.36 72.83 -35.16
N GLU A 1000 -4.64 73.07 -36.46
CA GLU A 1000 -5.75 73.93 -36.90
C GLU A 1000 -7.14 73.34 -36.59
N ASN A 1001 -7.32 72.03 -36.77
CA ASN A 1001 -8.59 71.35 -36.46
C ASN A 1001 -8.84 71.27 -34.95
N ASP A 1002 -7.79 70.98 -34.17
CA ASP A 1002 -7.86 70.94 -32.71
C ASP A 1002 -8.22 72.31 -32.16
N GLN A 1003 -7.63 73.39 -32.69
CA GLN A 1003 -7.95 74.76 -32.25
C GLN A 1003 -9.45 75.07 -32.36
N LYS A 1004 -10.08 74.68 -33.47
CA LYS A 1004 -11.50 74.97 -33.71
C LYS A 1004 -12.44 74.22 -32.74
N VAL A 1005 -12.12 72.97 -32.41
CA VAL A 1005 -12.90 72.17 -31.44
C VAL A 1005 -12.64 72.66 -30.01
N ILE A 1006 -11.42 73.11 -29.72
CA ILE A 1006 -11.01 73.62 -28.41
C ILE A 1006 -11.65 74.98 -28.10
N ASP A 1007 -11.75 75.88 -29.08
CA ASP A 1007 -12.37 77.20 -28.89
C ASP A 1007 -13.86 77.07 -28.50
N ASP A 1008 -14.60 76.17 -29.18
CA ASP A 1008 -16.02 75.92 -28.88
C ASP A 1008 -16.22 75.30 -27.48
N LYS A 1009 -15.36 74.37 -27.07
CA LYS A 1009 -15.44 73.74 -25.75
C LYS A 1009 -14.95 74.64 -24.62
N SER A 1010 -13.88 75.40 -24.84
CA SER A 1010 -13.35 76.35 -23.84
C SER A 1010 -14.36 77.45 -23.56
N LYS A 1011 -15.12 77.86 -24.58
CA LYS A 1011 -16.27 78.76 -24.42
C LYS A 1011 -17.40 78.14 -23.58
N GLN A 1012 -17.75 76.87 -23.83
CA GLN A 1012 -18.75 76.15 -23.01
C GLN A 1012 -18.29 75.99 -21.55
N LEU A 1013 -17.01 75.68 -21.32
CA LEU A 1013 -16.42 75.59 -19.99
C LEU A 1013 -16.45 76.96 -19.29
N GLN A 1014 -16.09 78.03 -20.02
CA GLN A 1014 -16.12 79.40 -19.53
C GLN A 1014 -17.53 79.81 -19.12
N ASP A 1015 -18.54 79.47 -19.92
CA ASP A 1015 -19.95 79.75 -19.63
C ASP A 1015 -20.45 78.99 -18.39
N LEU A 1016 -20.04 77.72 -18.20
CA LEU A 1016 -20.38 76.93 -17.01
C LEU A 1016 -19.73 77.48 -15.73
N TYR A 1017 -18.45 77.84 -15.79
CA TYR A 1017 -17.76 78.46 -14.65
C TYR A 1017 -18.35 79.84 -14.32
N ARG A 1018 -18.74 80.61 -15.34
CA ARG A 1018 -19.41 81.90 -15.14
C ARG A 1018 -20.81 81.72 -14.52
N ALA A 1019 -21.58 80.74 -14.98
CA ALA A 1019 -22.87 80.41 -14.40
C ALA A 1019 -22.76 80.02 -12.92
N ARG A 1020 -21.66 79.36 -12.51
CA ARG A 1020 -21.43 78.92 -11.13
C ARG A 1020 -21.33 80.06 -10.11
N LEU A 1021 -20.92 81.26 -10.52
CA LEU A 1021 -20.71 82.40 -9.62
C LEU A 1021 -21.98 82.78 -8.84
N ASP A 1022 -23.14 82.65 -9.48
CA ASP A 1022 -24.42 83.08 -8.95
C ASP A 1022 -25.25 81.94 -8.35
N LEU A 1023 -24.77 80.69 -8.44
CA LEU A 1023 -25.47 79.52 -7.91
C LEU A 1023 -25.38 79.46 -6.39
N THR A 1024 -26.53 79.28 -5.76
CA THR A 1024 -26.65 79.15 -4.29
C THR A 1024 -27.43 77.91 -3.85
N ASP A 1025 -28.09 77.21 -4.78
CA ASP A 1025 -28.79 75.95 -4.54
C ASP A 1025 -27.83 74.75 -4.71
N SER A 1026 -27.84 73.82 -3.74
CA SER A 1026 -26.90 72.69 -3.72
C SER A 1026 -27.09 71.72 -4.89
N GLU A 1027 -28.29 71.58 -5.42
CA GLU A 1027 -28.56 70.63 -6.51
C GLU A 1027 -28.18 71.25 -7.86
N GLN A 1028 -28.42 72.56 -8.04
CA GLN A 1028 -27.91 73.32 -9.19
C GLN A 1028 -26.38 73.37 -9.21
N ILE A 1029 -25.73 73.50 -8.04
CA ILE A 1029 -24.26 73.44 -7.93
C ILE A 1029 -23.75 72.05 -8.33
N LYS A 1030 -24.42 70.96 -7.91
CA LYS A 1030 -24.06 69.59 -8.34
C LYS A 1030 -24.23 69.38 -9.84
N GLN A 1031 -25.35 69.83 -10.42
CA GLN A 1031 -25.57 69.73 -11.87
C GLN A 1031 -24.55 70.54 -12.66
N ASN A 1032 -24.20 71.74 -12.20
CA ASN A 1032 -23.14 72.55 -12.79
C ASN A 1032 -21.76 71.88 -12.66
N ALA A 1033 -21.44 71.32 -11.48
CA ALA A 1033 -20.19 70.57 -11.26
C ALA A 1033 -20.10 69.32 -12.15
N GLN A 1034 -21.20 68.59 -12.32
CA GLN A 1034 -21.25 67.41 -13.19
C GLN A 1034 -21.17 67.79 -14.67
N ALA A 1035 -21.76 68.93 -15.09
CA ALA A 1035 -21.60 69.47 -16.43
C ALA A 1035 -20.15 69.88 -16.72
N ILE A 1036 -19.49 70.54 -15.76
CA ILE A 1036 -18.05 70.86 -15.82
C ILE A 1036 -17.23 69.57 -15.90
N SER A 1037 -17.47 68.61 -15.00
CA SER A 1037 -16.77 67.32 -14.98
C SER A 1037 -16.99 66.51 -16.26
N ASN A 1038 -18.18 66.53 -16.87
CA ASN A 1038 -18.45 65.83 -18.12
C ASN A 1038 -17.73 66.46 -19.32
N LEU A 1039 -17.61 67.80 -19.36
CA LEU A 1039 -16.78 68.49 -20.34
C LEU A 1039 -15.30 68.15 -20.12
N GLU A 1040 -14.83 68.13 -18.86
CA GLU A 1040 -13.43 67.81 -18.52
C GLU A 1040 -13.07 66.31 -18.70
N LYS A 1041 -13.99 65.35 -18.42
CA LYS A 1041 -13.78 63.88 -18.56
C LYS A 1041 -13.79 63.43 -20.03
N ARG A 1042 -14.57 64.08 -20.89
CA ARG A 1042 -14.53 63.84 -22.35
C ARG A 1042 -13.21 64.30 -22.98
N ASP A 1043 -12.38 65.03 -22.24
CA ASP A 1043 -11.07 65.54 -22.66
C ASP A 1043 -9.89 64.72 -22.11
N LYS A 1044 -9.97 63.39 -22.23
CA LYS A 1044 -8.80 62.49 -22.17
C LYS A 1044 -7.84 62.64 -23.37
N TRP A 1045 -7.95 63.73 -24.12
CA TRP A 1045 -7.13 64.06 -25.30
C TRP A 1045 -5.90 64.92 -24.95
N ILE A 1046 -5.75 65.39 -23.72
CA ILE A 1046 -4.64 66.27 -23.29
C ILE A 1046 -3.56 65.47 -22.55
N LYS A 1047 -3.09 64.39 -23.17
CA LYS A 1047 -1.80 63.76 -22.87
C LYS A 1047 -1.10 63.46 -24.20
N LEU A 1048 -0.82 64.51 -24.96
CA LEU A 1048 0.14 64.52 -26.07
C LEU A 1048 0.96 65.81 -26.05
#